data_AF-A0A811SBC3-F1
#
_entry.id   AF-A0A811SBC3-F1
#
_cell.length_a   1.000
_cell.length_b   1.000
_cell.length_c   1.000
_cell.angle_alpha   90.00
_cell.angle_beta   90.00
_cell.angle_gamma   90.00
#
_symmetry.space_group_name_H-M   'P 1'
#
loop_
_entity.id
_entity.type
_entity.pdbx_description
1 polymer ?
#
loop_
_entity_poly.entity_id
_entity_poly.type
_entity_poly.pdbx_seq_one_letter_code
_entity_poly.pdbx_strand_id
1 'polypeptide(L)'
;MGQQPCVAGAAAEFLPDDLSRRTKKKAMRSLDILSENEGIDQQAQDDYAKLFRHPLSDSHLRALSALFKCSLPVDFGQGVDSEMLGLLSVICLVGFKCVFMDPAKILIWNVRGLNSTSRQDSVRSIVDSSRSDIVCIQETKVTDMSRRIILSSLGSDFSDFIAAPSVGASGGILIAWRQHIGVSLARRVDHHSVTVQFSTENGQSRWLTSVYGPQGNDDKIQFLQELRDIRAACPGPWVVAGDFNLIYRDEDKNNANYNRAMMGHFRRFINDLALKEIPLHGRKYTWSNQQNSPILVKLDRVLCSVDWEEKFPNCLLQSMASDDSDHFPFLLGLQDNRPGRPRFHFESFWTKLDGFQEAVASAWASTPAGPCPFITLNKKFKAVTRGLQSWSDKALIAGERVCTSHEDKTAVIDDFYENLLGTCTVREHMINLADLGINAQDMSELELSFTEDEVLAEDIPTIVSGISFPKSMRWNSNIVFSRPIRWILALHGDFVVPFYFAGISSGNQSCGLRNSSLANFEVETAESYLHSVEKAGILINMQERKEKVLHASTVLAEGVGGDFVAPDSLLQEVVNLVEAPVPILGRYDDSFLELPKDVLITVMQKHQKYFAVISKSTGDLLPYFIAVANGAISEEVVRKGNEAVLRARYEDAKFFYKMDTQKKFSEFRGQLSGILFHEKLGTMLDKMTRVENTVAELALILGINERMIPIIKDAAALAMSDLATSIVTEFTSLAGIMARHYALRDGIPEEIAEALFEITLPRSSGDVFPRTDAGIVLAVADRLDSLVGLFGAGCQPSSTNDPFGLRRVSYGLVQILVENKKSFDLRRALTLLAGVQPIEIETNVIDEAVQFITRRLEQLLVDEGINCEIVRSVLMERANCPYLAAQTATEMEAFSRTDTFPKVVEAYSRPTRIIRGKEIESVLEVDPSVFEKDEEKVLWSAYLEVADKIHPGVDIKTFADASLLLIQPLEDFFNSVFVMAEDERVRNNRLALLRKIESLPKGIADLSILPGF
;
A
#
# COMPACT_ATOMS: atom_id res chain seq x y z
N MET A 1 54.65 -11.81 -41.01
CA MET A 1 54.21 -13.06 -41.66
C MET A 1 53.99 -14.10 -40.57
N GLY A 2 52.77 -14.61 -40.47
CA GLY A 2 52.30 -15.46 -39.37
C GLY A 2 50.96 -14.98 -38.80
N GLN A 3 49.92 -14.89 -39.64
CA GLN A 3 48.53 -14.73 -39.21
C GLN A 3 47.95 -16.13 -38.97
N GLN A 4 47.50 -16.40 -37.75
CA GLN A 4 46.57 -17.49 -37.40
C GLN A 4 45.16 -16.89 -37.30
N PRO A 5 44.12 -17.59 -37.81
CA PRO A 5 42.73 -17.15 -37.69
C PRO A 5 42.07 -17.77 -36.46
N CYS A 6 41.17 -17.04 -35.82
CA CYS A 6 39.88 -17.53 -35.30
C CYS A 6 39.25 -16.42 -34.46
N VAL A 7 38.00 -16.05 -34.78
CA VAL A 7 36.87 -15.76 -33.87
C VAL A 7 35.86 -14.89 -34.63
N ALA A 8 34.73 -15.50 -35.02
CA ALA A 8 33.37 -14.96 -34.98
C ALA A 8 32.43 -15.87 -35.79
N GLY A 9 31.31 -16.30 -35.19
CA GLY A 9 30.20 -16.88 -35.97
C GLY A 9 29.26 -17.86 -35.26
N ALA A 10 28.52 -17.36 -34.28
CA ALA A 10 27.13 -17.73 -33.92
C ALA A 10 26.73 -19.19 -33.57
N ALA A 11 25.97 -19.29 -32.47
CA ALA A 11 25.11 -20.39 -32.02
C ALA A 11 25.79 -21.61 -31.36
N ALA A 12 26.34 -21.39 -30.17
CA ALA A 12 26.43 -22.41 -29.13
C ALA A 12 25.57 -21.96 -27.94
N GLU A 13 25.06 -22.94 -27.19
CA GLU A 13 24.16 -22.86 -26.02
C GLU A 13 22.66 -22.85 -26.37
N PHE A 14 22.04 -24.03 -26.32
CA PHE A 14 20.75 -24.33 -25.67
C PHE A 14 20.43 -25.83 -25.82
N LEU A 15 21.07 -26.65 -24.98
CA LEU A 15 20.65 -28.00 -24.64
C LEU A 15 20.91 -28.19 -23.14
N PRO A 16 19.90 -28.49 -22.30
CA PRO A 16 20.13 -29.10 -21.00
C PRO A 16 20.05 -30.62 -21.16
N ASP A 17 21.16 -31.28 -20.85
CA ASP A 17 21.36 -32.73 -20.86
C ASP A 17 20.85 -33.40 -19.56
N ASP A 18 19.78 -32.87 -18.94
CA ASP A 18 19.46 -33.15 -17.52
C ASP A 18 18.20 -33.99 -17.29
N LEU A 19 18.06 -35.08 -18.04
CA LEU A 19 17.52 -36.29 -17.41
C LEU A 19 18.72 -37.05 -16.87
N SER A 20 18.83 -37.18 -15.54
CA SER A 20 19.95 -37.87 -14.91
C SER A 20 20.23 -39.18 -15.66
N ARG A 21 21.51 -39.50 -15.88
CA ARG A 21 21.90 -40.75 -16.57
C ARG A 21 21.21 -41.98 -15.94
N ARG A 22 20.87 -41.90 -14.65
CA ARG A 22 20.07 -42.85 -13.87
C ARG A 22 18.61 -42.96 -14.33
N THR A 23 17.96 -41.85 -14.63
CA THR A 23 16.56 -41.80 -15.10
C THR A 23 16.42 -42.29 -16.53
N LYS A 24 17.32 -41.87 -17.45
CA LYS A 24 17.39 -42.44 -18.81
C LYS A 24 17.59 -43.96 -18.77
N LYS A 25 18.51 -44.43 -17.94
CA LYS A 25 18.79 -45.87 -17.76
C LYS A 25 17.59 -46.64 -17.18
N LYS A 26 16.87 -46.04 -16.23
CA LYS A 26 15.67 -46.64 -15.63
C LYS A 26 14.50 -46.72 -16.62
N ALA A 27 14.28 -45.68 -17.43
CA ALA A 27 13.25 -45.67 -18.46
C ALA A 27 13.52 -46.70 -19.58
N MET A 28 14.76 -46.77 -20.07
CA MET A 28 15.16 -47.76 -21.08
C MET A 28 15.05 -49.20 -20.58
N ARG A 29 15.30 -49.44 -19.29
CA ARG A 29 15.08 -50.76 -18.65
C ARG A 29 13.60 -51.10 -18.51
N SER A 30 12.78 -50.16 -18.10
CA SER A 30 11.33 -50.38 -18.01
C SER A 30 10.66 -50.57 -19.36
N LEU A 31 11.30 -50.14 -20.45
CA LEU A 31 10.86 -50.37 -21.82
C LEU A 31 11.54 -51.58 -22.49
N ASP A 32 12.25 -52.42 -21.73
CA ASP A 32 12.99 -53.61 -22.19
C ASP A 32 14.05 -53.35 -23.27
N ILE A 33 14.54 -52.11 -23.38
CA ILE A 33 15.60 -51.72 -24.33
C ILE A 33 17.00 -51.94 -23.74
N LEU A 34 17.13 -52.01 -22.41
CA LEU A 34 18.38 -52.29 -21.70
C LEU A 34 18.15 -53.31 -20.57
N SER A 35 19.11 -54.22 -20.37
CA SER A 35 19.09 -55.15 -19.25
C SER A 35 19.52 -54.51 -17.91
N GLU A 36 19.24 -55.17 -16.77
CA GLU A 36 19.50 -54.62 -15.42
C GLU A 36 20.98 -54.31 -15.13
N ASN A 37 21.92 -54.81 -15.93
CA ASN A 37 23.37 -54.62 -15.72
C ASN A 37 24.11 -53.90 -16.87
N GLU A 38 23.47 -53.67 -18.02
CA GLU A 38 24.12 -52.98 -19.16
C GLU A 38 24.19 -51.45 -18.99
N GLY A 39 25.20 -50.83 -19.60
CA GLY A 39 25.35 -49.38 -19.75
C GLY A 39 24.59 -48.85 -20.97
N ILE A 40 24.33 -47.53 -21.04
CA ILE A 40 23.71 -46.93 -22.24
C ILE A 40 24.80 -46.77 -23.30
N ASP A 41 24.79 -47.60 -24.35
CA ASP A 41 25.63 -47.45 -25.54
C ASP A 41 24.87 -46.75 -26.69
N GLN A 42 25.53 -46.52 -27.83
CA GLN A 42 24.94 -45.79 -28.95
C GLN A 42 23.80 -46.59 -29.61
N GLN A 43 23.90 -47.92 -29.65
CA GLN A 43 22.88 -48.79 -30.22
C GLN A 43 21.60 -48.73 -29.40
N ALA A 44 21.69 -48.79 -28.07
CA ALA A 44 20.55 -48.64 -27.18
C ALA A 44 19.90 -47.26 -27.30
N GLN A 45 20.68 -46.19 -27.51
CA GLN A 45 20.12 -44.85 -27.75
C GLN A 45 19.37 -44.76 -29.09
N ASP A 46 19.91 -45.39 -30.14
CA ASP A 46 19.28 -45.39 -31.46
C ASP A 46 18.00 -46.21 -31.47
N ASP A 47 17.97 -47.35 -30.77
CA ASP A 47 16.78 -48.20 -30.65
C ASP A 47 15.71 -47.55 -29.76
N TYR A 48 16.13 -46.85 -28.71
CA TYR A 48 15.25 -45.99 -27.92
C TYR A 48 14.65 -44.84 -28.73
N ALA A 49 15.42 -44.23 -29.64
CA ALA A 49 14.90 -43.16 -30.51
C ALA A 49 13.95 -43.69 -31.60
N LYS A 50 14.18 -44.91 -32.11
CA LYS A 50 13.31 -45.54 -33.12
C LYS A 50 11.92 -45.87 -32.58
N LEU A 51 11.80 -46.22 -31.30
CA LEU A 51 10.53 -46.57 -30.64
C LEU A 51 9.41 -45.54 -30.86
N PHE A 52 9.77 -44.26 -30.95
CA PHE A 52 8.82 -43.14 -31.02
C PHE A 52 8.53 -42.67 -32.46
N ARG A 53 8.98 -43.41 -33.48
CA ARG A 53 8.66 -43.14 -34.88
C ARG A 53 7.27 -43.65 -35.27
N HIS A 54 6.75 -44.63 -34.53
CA HIS A 54 5.42 -45.21 -34.69
C HIS A 54 4.60 -45.04 -33.38
N PRO A 55 3.27 -45.20 -33.42
CA PRO A 55 2.45 -45.24 -32.21
C PRO A 55 2.96 -46.29 -31.20
N LEU A 56 2.90 -45.97 -29.91
CA LEU A 56 3.41 -46.83 -28.84
C LEU A 56 2.44 -47.97 -28.56
N SER A 57 2.97 -49.18 -28.35
CA SER A 57 2.17 -50.34 -27.93
C SER A 57 1.69 -50.22 -26.49
N ASP A 58 0.67 -51.02 -26.16
CA ASP A 58 0.02 -51.08 -24.85
C ASP A 58 1.00 -51.41 -23.71
N SER A 59 1.98 -52.28 -23.98
CA SER A 59 3.03 -52.63 -23.02
C SER A 59 3.97 -51.45 -22.73
N HIS A 60 4.36 -50.70 -23.75
CA HIS A 60 5.19 -49.50 -23.59
C HIS A 60 4.44 -48.39 -22.84
N LEU A 61 3.13 -48.25 -23.06
CA LEU A 61 2.29 -47.28 -22.36
C LEU A 61 2.14 -47.62 -20.87
N ARG A 62 1.91 -48.89 -20.52
CA ARG A 62 1.86 -49.34 -19.12
C ARG A 62 3.21 -49.17 -18.42
N ALA A 63 4.30 -49.50 -19.11
CA ALA A 63 5.66 -49.30 -18.59
C ALA A 63 5.95 -47.83 -18.27
N LEU A 64 5.59 -46.91 -19.17
CA LEU A 64 5.74 -45.47 -18.95
C LEU A 64 4.82 -44.96 -17.83
N SER A 65 3.56 -45.42 -17.78
CA SER A 65 2.61 -45.09 -16.71
C SER A 65 3.13 -45.50 -15.33
N ALA A 66 3.70 -46.69 -15.20
CA ALA A 66 4.30 -47.17 -13.96
C ALA A 66 5.56 -46.36 -13.57
N LEU A 67 6.42 -46.02 -14.55
CA LEU A 67 7.65 -45.26 -14.32
C LEU A 67 7.37 -43.84 -13.76
N PHE A 68 6.29 -43.21 -14.24
CA PHE A 68 5.89 -41.86 -13.83
C PHE A 68 4.81 -41.83 -12.73
N LYS A 69 4.48 -42.99 -12.14
CA LYS A 69 3.48 -43.15 -11.07
C LYS A 69 2.10 -42.57 -11.43
N CYS A 70 1.65 -42.79 -12.66
CA CYS A 70 0.30 -42.42 -13.10
C CYS A 70 -0.62 -43.64 -13.03
N SER A 71 -1.74 -43.57 -12.31
CA SER A 71 -2.73 -44.65 -12.24
C SER A 71 -3.50 -44.73 -13.57
N LEU A 72 -3.45 -45.88 -14.24
CA LEU A 72 -4.43 -46.21 -15.29
C LEU A 72 -5.71 -46.72 -14.59
N PRO A 73 -6.92 -46.30 -15.01
CA PRO A 73 -8.16 -46.84 -14.46
C PRO A 73 -8.21 -48.36 -14.66
N VAL A 74 -8.52 -49.08 -13.58
CA VAL A 74 -8.58 -50.54 -13.53
C VAL A 74 -9.98 -50.98 -13.98
N ASP A 75 -10.18 -51.03 -15.29
CA ASP A 75 -11.08 -51.94 -16.02
C ASP A 75 -11.52 -51.31 -17.34
N PHE A 76 -11.04 -51.87 -18.45
CA PHE A 76 -11.64 -51.64 -19.76
C PHE A 76 -11.95 -52.99 -20.39
N GLY A 77 -13.25 -53.25 -20.51
CA GLY A 77 -13.80 -54.47 -21.07
C GLY A 77 -13.30 -54.75 -22.48
N GLN A 78 -13.16 -56.04 -22.79
CA GLN A 78 -12.78 -56.55 -24.10
C GLN A 78 -13.73 -56.00 -25.18
N GLY A 79 -13.21 -55.29 -26.18
CA GLY A 79 -14.00 -54.94 -27.37
C GLY A 79 -13.65 -53.66 -28.14
N VAL A 80 -12.67 -52.87 -27.71
CA VAL A 80 -12.24 -51.67 -28.45
C VAL A 80 -10.71 -51.67 -28.53
N ASP A 81 -10.15 -51.44 -29.73
CA ASP A 81 -8.69 -51.46 -29.98
C ASP A 81 -7.93 -50.67 -28.91
N SER A 82 -7.33 -51.42 -27.97
CA SER A 82 -6.83 -50.89 -26.70
C SER A 82 -5.63 -49.97 -26.89
N GLU A 83 -4.90 -50.14 -28.01
CA GLU A 83 -3.67 -49.39 -28.33
C GLU A 83 -3.90 -47.88 -28.51
N MET A 84 -5.06 -47.44 -29.01
CA MET A 84 -5.36 -46.01 -29.26
C MET A 84 -6.07 -45.34 -28.07
N LEU A 85 -6.92 -46.07 -27.32
CA LEU A 85 -7.61 -45.52 -26.14
C LEU A 85 -6.64 -45.28 -24.97
N GLY A 86 -5.64 -46.15 -24.80
CA GLY A 86 -4.53 -45.90 -23.87
C GLY A 86 -3.67 -44.70 -24.30
N LEU A 87 -3.46 -44.51 -25.61
CA LEU A 87 -2.77 -43.33 -26.14
C LEU A 87 -3.57 -42.03 -25.85
N LEU A 88 -4.91 -42.08 -25.92
CA LEU A 88 -5.81 -40.95 -25.70
C LEU A 88 -6.01 -40.60 -24.22
N SER A 89 -6.02 -41.58 -23.30
CA SER A 89 -5.96 -41.29 -21.86
C SER A 89 -4.63 -40.64 -21.48
N VAL A 90 -3.53 -41.06 -22.11
CA VAL A 90 -2.22 -40.42 -21.99
C VAL A 90 -2.21 -39.05 -22.68
N ILE A 91 -2.94 -38.80 -23.78
CA ILE A 91 -3.10 -37.45 -24.37
C ILE A 91 -3.87 -36.51 -23.43
N CYS A 92 -4.93 -36.98 -22.78
CA CYS A 92 -5.67 -36.20 -21.79
C CYS A 92 -4.85 -35.92 -20.51
N LEU A 93 -3.92 -36.80 -20.13
CA LEU A 93 -3.05 -36.65 -18.95
C LEU A 93 -1.69 -35.97 -19.24
N VAL A 94 -1.10 -36.17 -20.41
CA VAL A 94 0.24 -35.68 -20.81
C VAL A 94 0.13 -34.40 -21.67
N GLY A 95 -1.02 -34.16 -22.31
CA GLY A 95 -1.38 -32.88 -22.90
C GLY A 95 -1.45 -31.72 -21.88
N PHE A 96 -1.32 -32.02 -20.59
CA PHE A 96 -1.27 -31.05 -19.49
C PHE A 96 0.01 -31.09 -18.63
N LYS A 97 1.07 -31.82 -19.02
CA LYS A 97 2.33 -31.87 -18.24
C LYS A 97 3.63 -31.72 -19.05
N CYS A 98 3.56 -31.00 -20.16
CA CYS A 98 4.69 -30.24 -20.68
C CYS A 98 4.22 -28.83 -21.04
N VAL A 99 3.80 -28.13 -19.99
CA VAL A 99 3.53 -26.69 -19.93
C VAL A 99 4.62 -26.10 -19.04
N PHE A 100 5.30 -25.09 -19.55
CA PHE A 100 6.13 -24.19 -18.75
C PHE A 100 5.32 -23.68 -17.56
N MET A 101 5.85 -23.88 -16.34
CA MET A 101 5.47 -23.25 -15.07
C MET A 101 3.97 -22.88 -14.93
N ASP A 102 3.18 -23.83 -14.41
CA ASP A 102 1.95 -23.49 -13.67
C ASP A 102 2.36 -22.58 -12.49
N PRO A 103 1.70 -21.44 -12.22
CA PRO A 103 2.22 -20.51 -11.23
C PRO A 103 1.89 -21.00 -9.82
N ALA A 104 2.92 -21.00 -8.97
CA ALA A 104 2.89 -21.46 -7.58
C ALA A 104 1.57 -21.15 -6.82
N LYS A 105 0.92 -22.17 -6.25
CA LYS A 105 -0.16 -21.98 -5.27
C LYS A 105 0.43 -21.69 -3.89
N ILE A 106 -0.09 -20.66 -3.23
CA ILE A 106 0.37 -20.24 -1.90
C ILE A 106 -0.70 -20.54 -0.86
N LEU A 107 -0.42 -21.46 0.07
CA LEU A 107 -1.26 -21.71 1.25
C LEU A 107 -0.88 -20.72 2.36
N ILE A 108 -1.85 -20.09 3.02
CA ILE A 108 -1.65 -19.18 4.14
C ILE A 108 -2.53 -19.64 5.30
N TRP A 109 -1.95 -19.90 6.48
CA TRP A 109 -2.73 -20.42 7.60
C TRP A 109 -2.09 -20.19 8.98
N ASN A 110 -2.85 -19.61 9.92
CA ASN A 110 -2.55 -19.67 11.34
C ASN A 110 -2.99 -21.02 11.93
N VAL A 111 -2.02 -21.87 12.29
CA VAL A 111 -2.26 -23.28 12.71
C VAL A 111 -2.29 -23.48 14.22
N ARG A 112 -2.00 -22.42 15.00
CA ARG A 112 -1.97 -22.48 16.47
C ARG A 112 -1.04 -23.51 17.11
N GLY A 113 0.00 -23.91 16.40
CA GLY A 113 1.06 -24.79 16.89
C GLY A 113 1.34 -25.97 15.97
N LEU A 114 2.62 -26.28 15.79
CA LEU A 114 3.13 -27.46 15.09
C LEU A 114 3.81 -28.44 16.05
N ASN A 115 3.62 -28.27 17.36
CA ASN A 115 4.35 -29.03 18.39
C ASN A 115 3.82 -30.47 18.57
N SER A 116 2.62 -30.79 18.07
CA SER A 116 2.05 -32.13 18.14
C SER A 116 1.99 -32.80 16.77
N THR A 117 2.25 -34.11 16.74
CA THR A 117 2.19 -34.91 15.52
C THR A 117 0.82 -34.87 14.86
N SER A 118 -0.27 -34.89 15.64
CA SER A 118 -1.64 -34.75 15.12
C SER A 118 -1.84 -33.45 14.34
N ARG A 119 -1.31 -32.31 14.82
CA ARG A 119 -1.42 -31.04 14.09
C ARG A 119 -0.53 -31.02 12.85
N GLN A 120 0.66 -31.63 12.93
CA GLN A 120 1.52 -31.79 11.76
C GLN A 120 0.84 -32.63 10.68
N ASP A 121 0.14 -33.71 11.04
CA ASP A 121 -0.61 -34.56 10.11
C ASP A 121 -1.80 -33.84 9.48
N SER A 122 -2.55 -33.04 10.26
CA SER A 122 -3.63 -32.18 9.74
C SER A 122 -3.11 -31.15 8.73
N VAL A 123 -2.01 -30.48 9.05
CA VAL A 123 -1.34 -29.53 8.15
C VAL A 123 -0.90 -30.23 6.87
N ARG A 124 -0.31 -31.43 6.99
CA ARG A 124 0.09 -32.23 5.84
C ARG A 124 -1.07 -32.60 4.94
N SER A 125 -2.19 -33.03 5.51
CA SER A 125 -3.39 -33.38 4.76
C SER A 125 -3.93 -32.19 3.94
N ILE A 126 -3.95 -30.98 4.53
CA ILE A 126 -4.38 -29.77 3.83
C ILE A 126 -3.38 -29.37 2.73
N VAL A 127 -2.07 -29.44 2.99
CA VAL A 127 -1.02 -29.12 2.01
C VAL A 127 -1.04 -30.09 0.83
N ASP A 128 -1.24 -31.38 1.08
CA ASP A 128 -1.31 -32.41 0.04
C ASP A 128 -2.60 -32.28 -0.79
N SER A 129 -3.74 -31.96 -0.16
CA SER A 129 -5.02 -31.78 -0.86
C SER A 129 -5.07 -30.48 -1.67
N SER A 130 -4.50 -29.38 -1.16
CA SER A 130 -4.43 -28.09 -1.86
C SER A 130 -3.42 -28.08 -3.01
N ARG A 131 -2.48 -29.05 -3.01
CA ARG A 131 -1.31 -29.10 -3.91
C ARG A 131 -0.53 -27.79 -3.88
N SER A 132 -0.30 -27.25 -2.69
CA SER A 132 0.40 -25.98 -2.54
C SER A 132 1.90 -26.13 -2.82
N ASP A 133 2.44 -25.13 -3.50
CA ASP A 133 3.87 -25.08 -3.87
C ASP A 133 4.67 -24.21 -2.90
N ILE A 134 4.00 -23.22 -2.31
CA ILE A 134 4.51 -22.38 -1.24
C ILE A 134 3.50 -22.42 -0.08
N VAL A 135 4.00 -22.51 1.14
CA VAL A 135 3.17 -22.57 2.36
C VAL A 135 3.67 -21.53 3.34
N CYS A 136 2.75 -20.71 3.86
CA CYS A 136 2.93 -19.66 4.83
C CYS A 136 2.15 -19.99 6.10
N ILE A 137 2.82 -20.47 7.16
CA ILE A 137 2.20 -20.86 8.43
C ILE A 137 2.48 -19.80 9.51
N GLN A 138 1.44 -19.42 10.27
CA GLN A 138 1.55 -18.53 11.43
C GLN A 138 1.25 -19.28 12.72
N GLU A 139 1.75 -18.73 13.84
CA GLU A 139 1.64 -19.30 15.18
C GLU A 139 2.15 -20.75 15.25
N THR A 140 3.36 -20.99 14.71
CA THR A 140 3.95 -22.33 14.67
C THR A 140 4.23 -22.88 16.06
N LYS A 141 4.45 -22.04 17.09
CA LYS A 141 4.86 -22.42 18.46
C LYS A 141 6.13 -23.27 18.53
N VAL A 142 6.90 -23.29 17.44
CA VAL A 142 8.15 -24.03 17.30
C VAL A 142 9.29 -23.03 17.40
N THR A 143 10.10 -23.16 18.44
CA THR A 143 11.29 -22.33 18.68
C THR A 143 12.41 -22.64 17.69
N ASP A 144 12.64 -23.92 17.39
CA ASP A 144 13.62 -24.34 16.38
C ASP A 144 12.96 -25.17 15.26
N MET A 145 12.84 -24.56 14.09
CA MET A 145 12.19 -25.18 12.93
C MET A 145 13.12 -26.19 12.27
N SER A 146 13.04 -27.45 12.72
CA SER A 146 13.86 -28.52 12.17
C SER A 146 13.32 -29.08 10.84
N ARG A 147 14.23 -29.59 10.00
CA ARG A 147 13.85 -30.31 8.76
C ARG A 147 12.95 -31.52 9.04
N ARG A 148 13.03 -32.13 10.22
CA ARG A 148 12.13 -33.21 10.63
C ARG A 148 10.69 -32.74 10.72
N ILE A 149 10.44 -31.56 11.29
CA ILE A 149 9.10 -30.96 11.40
C ILE A 149 8.57 -30.61 10.01
N ILE A 150 9.41 -30.07 9.12
CA ILE A 150 9.02 -29.80 7.73
C ILE A 150 8.66 -31.09 6.99
N LEU A 151 9.45 -32.15 7.17
CA LEU A 151 9.17 -33.46 6.55
C LEU A 151 7.88 -34.10 7.07
N SER A 152 7.58 -33.95 8.37
CA SER A 152 6.35 -34.50 8.96
C SER A 152 5.13 -33.66 8.64
N SER A 153 5.22 -32.33 8.62
CA SER A 153 4.07 -31.43 8.42
C SER A 153 3.80 -31.03 6.97
N LEU A 154 4.82 -31.01 6.10
CA LEU A 154 4.68 -30.55 4.69
C LEU A 154 5.11 -31.61 3.66
N GLY A 155 5.92 -32.59 4.06
CA GLY A 155 6.40 -33.67 3.20
C GLY A 155 7.76 -33.42 2.54
N SER A 156 8.29 -34.43 1.86
CA SER A 156 9.68 -34.45 1.34
C SER A 156 9.96 -33.51 0.17
N ASP A 157 8.92 -33.05 -0.52
CA ASP A 157 9.06 -32.22 -1.71
C ASP A 157 9.36 -30.75 -1.37
N PHE A 158 9.13 -30.35 -0.12
CA PHE A 158 9.51 -29.05 0.42
C PHE A 158 10.99 -29.09 0.80
N SER A 159 11.81 -28.54 -0.10
CA SER A 159 13.27 -28.68 -0.03
C SER A 159 13.97 -27.59 0.74
N ASP A 160 13.36 -26.40 0.83
CA ASP A 160 13.91 -25.22 1.49
C ASP A 160 12.78 -24.44 2.18
N PHE A 161 13.14 -23.73 3.24
CA PHE A 161 12.23 -22.99 4.08
C PHE A 161 12.96 -21.88 4.83
N ILE A 162 12.18 -20.96 5.38
CA ILE A 162 12.62 -19.92 6.29
C ILE A 162 11.54 -19.72 7.33
N ALA A 163 11.95 -19.62 8.59
CA ALA A 163 11.02 -19.46 9.69
C ALA A 163 11.51 -18.36 10.63
N ALA A 164 10.55 -17.60 11.18
CA ALA A 164 10.73 -16.87 12.41
C ALA A 164 10.43 -17.84 13.57
N PRO A 165 11.32 -17.96 14.57
CA PRO A 165 11.08 -18.81 15.73
C PRO A 165 9.90 -18.30 16.55
N SER A 166 9.24 -19.18 17.30
CA SER A 166 8.29 -18.75 18.34
C SER A 166 9.03 -18.30 19.60
N VAL A 167 8.46 -17.36 20.35
CA VAL A 167 8.95 -16.98 21.68
C VAL A 167 8.10 -17.70 22.72
N GLY A 168 8.68 -18.73 23.35
CA GLY A 168 7.94 -19.64 24.21
C GLY A 168 6.79 -20.34 23.46
N ALA A 169 5.58 -20.32 24.03
CA ALA A 169 4.39 -20.94 23.44
C ALA A 169 3.61 -20.02 22.47
N SER A 170 4.20 -18.90 22.06
CA SER A 170 3.53 -17.85 21.29
C SER A 170 4.31 -17.46 20.03
N GLY A 171 3.59 -17.24 18.93
CA GLY A 171 4.18 -16.79 17.68
C GLY A 171 4.86 -17.88 16.87
N GLY A 172 5.80 -17.47 16.02
CA GLY A 172 6.48 -18.29 15.03
C GLY A 172 5.78 -18.24 13.67
N ILE A 173 6.57 -18.07 12.61
CA ILE A 173 6.10 -17.92 11.23
C ILE A 173 6.96 -18.81 10.34
N LEU A 174 6.40 -19.47 9.34
CA LEU A 174 7.13 -20.35 8.42
C LEU A 174 6.72 -20.06 6.98
N ILE A 175 7.70 -19.82 6.10
CA ILE A 175 7.55 -19.91 4.65
C ILE A 175 8.37 -21.09 4.15
N ALA A 176 7.71 -22.09 3.55
CA ALA A 176 8.36 -23.25 2.94
C ALA A 176 7.93 -23.41 1.48
N TRP A 177 8.81 -23.89 0.62
CA TRP A 177 8.50 -24.08 -0.80
C TRP A 177 9.09 -25.37 -1.39
N ARG A 178 8.44 -25.84 -2.47
CA ARG A 178 8.86 -27.02 -3.21
C ARG A 178 10.08 -26.75 -4.07
N GLN A 179 10.87 -27.80 -4.35
CA GLN A 179 12.15 -27.71 -5.08
C GLN A 179 12.05 -27.06 -6.48
N HIS A 180 10.89 -27.14 -7.13
CA HIS A 180 10.69 -26.59 -8.47
C HIS A 180 10.29 -25.10 -8.46
N ILE A 181 10.01 -24.52 -7.30
CA ILE A 181 9.82 -23.08 -7.14
C ILE A 181 11.20 -22.43 -7.19
N GLY A 182 11.38 -21.48 -8.11
CA GLY A 182 12.69 -20.94 -8.51
C GLY A 182 13.55 -20.38 -7.37
N VAL A 183 14.80 -20.06 -7.70
CA VAL A 183 15.85 -19.73 -6.71
C VAL A 183 15.44 -18.57 -5.80
N SER A 184 15.48 -18.79 -4.49
CA SER A 184 15.37 -17.73 -3.49
C SER A 184 16.61 -16.83 -3.60
N LEU A 185 16.43 -15.60 -4.04
CA LEU A 185 17.54 -14.65 -4.26
C LEU A 185 17.87 -13.85 -3.00
N ALA A 186 16.83 -13.53 -2.22
CA ALA A 186 16.93 -12.77 -1.00
C ALA A 186 15.87 -13.26 -0.01
N ARG A 187 16.23 -13.29 1.27
CA ARG A 187 15.39 -13.76 2.35
C ARG A 187 15.58 -12.86 3.56
N ARG A 188 14.52 -12.61 4.31
CA ARG A 188 14.49 -11.71 5.46
C ARG A 188 13.52 -12.26 6.50
N VAL A 189 13.90 -12.19 7.76
CA VAL A 189 13.05 -12.51 8.91
C VAL A 189 13.03 -11.24 9.76
N ASP A 190 11.84 -10.79 10.12
CA ASP A 190 11.60 -9.66 11.01
C ASP A 190 10.75 -10.15 12.20
N HIS A 191 10.39 -9.24 13.11
CA HIS A 191 9.78 -9.62 14.38
C HIS A 191 8.35 -10.18 14.21
N HIS A 192 7.58 -9.63 13.27
CA HIS A 192 6.21 -10.04 12.99
C HIS A 192 6.03 -10.57 11.57
N SER A 193 7.11 -10.82 10.84
CA SER A 193 7.01 -11.28 9.45
C SER A 193 8.24 -12.04 8.94
N VAL A 194 8.01 -12.81 7.86
CA VAL A 194 9.05 -13.53 7.13
C VAL A 194 8.89 -13.20 5.64
N THR A 195 9.95 -12.75 4.97
CA THR A 195 9.92 -12.31 3.58
C THR A 195 10.90 -13.10 2.71
N VAL A 196 10.42 -13.57 1.55
CA VAL A 196 11.22 -14.31 0.57
C VAL A 196 11.04 -13.72 -0.82
N GLN A 197 12.16 -13.51 -1.51
CA GLN A 197 12.16 -13.19 -2.94
C GLN A 197 12.24 -14.48 -3.76
N PHE A 198 11.25 -14.70 -4.61
CA PHE A 198 11.26 -15.76 -5.60
C PHE A 198 11.60 -15.20 -6.97
N SER A 199 12.41 -15.92 -7.74
CA SER A 199 12.72 -15.60 -9.13
C SER A 199 12.20 -16.66 -10.08
N THR A 200 11.73 -16.27 -11.27
CA THR A 200 11.39 -17.20 -12.35
C THR A 200 12.59 -17.36 -13.30
N GLU A 201 12.58 -18.42 -14.13
CA GLU A 201 13.63 -18.67 -15.13
C GLU A 201 13.82 -17.52 -16.14
N ASN A 202 12.80 -16.67 -16.31
CA ASN A 202 12.84 -15.49 -17.18
C ASN A 202 13.47 -14.25 -16.48
N GLY A 203 14.06 -14.41 -15.29
CA GLY A 203 14.77 -13.34 -14.57
C GLY A 203 13.86 -12.34 -13.83
N GLN A 204 12.56 -12.62 -13.71
CA GLN A 204 11.63 -11.72 -13.04
C GLN A 204 11.41 -12.11 -11.57
N SER A 205 11.83 -11.26 -10.64
CA SER A 205 11.66 -11.47 -9.20
C SER A 205 10.29 -11.01 -8.68
N ARG A 206 9.88 -11.58 -7.54
CA ARG A 206 8.69 -11.18 -6.77
C ARG A 206 8.91 -11.48 -5.29
N TRP A 207 8.32 -10.66 -4.43
CA TRP A 207 8.45 -10.76 -2.98
C TRP A 207 7.16 -11.29 -2.35
N LEU A 208 7.29 -12.27 -1.47
CA LEU A 208 6.22 -12.79 -0.62
C LEU A 208 6.59 -12.54 0.84
N THR A 209 5.72 -11.89 1.59
CA THR A 209 5.86 -11.68 3.03
C THR A 209 4.74 -12.38 3.77
N SER A 210 5.07 -13.26 4.72
CA SER A 210 4.11 -13.85 5.65
C SER A 210 4.13 -13.08 6.95
N VAL A 211 2.97 -12.73 7.51
CA VAL A 211 2.87 -11.91 8.72
C VAL A 211 2.10 -12.59 9.84
N TYR A 212 2.48 -12.30 11.08
CA TYR A 212 1.71 -12.59 12.28
C TYR A 212 1.76 -11.35 13.19
N GLY A 213 0.74 -10.51 13.09
CA GLY A 213 0.65 -9.23 13.77
C GLY A 213 0.46 -9.38 15.29
N PRO A 214 0.97 -8.44 16.10
CA PRO A 214 0.88 -8.49 17.56
C PRO A 214 -0.50 -8.11 18.09
N GLN A 215 -0.76 -8.36 19.38
CA GLN A 215 -2.02 -8.02 20.05
C GLN A 215 -2.02 -6.59 20.64
N GLY A 216 -0.89 -6.12 21.17
CA GLY A 216 -0.74 -4.80 21.81
C GLY A 216 -0.87 -3.63 20.82
N ASN A 217 -1.42 -2.50 21.26
CA ASN A 217 -1.61 -1.34 20.38
C ASN A 217 -0.27 -0.71 19.94
N ASP A 218 0.69 -0.57 20.84
CA ASP A 218 2.00 0.02 20.50
C ASP A 218 2.79 -0.90 19.57
N ASP A 219 2.76 -2.20 19.82
CA ASP A 219 3.37 -3.22 18.96
C ASP A 219 2.71 -3.25 17.57
N LYS A 220 1.39 -3.02 17.49
CA LYS A 220 0.69 -2.90 16.20
C LYS A 220 1.18 -1.71 15.39
N ILE A 221 1.55 -0.60 16.02
CA ILE A 221 2.14 0.56 15.32
C ILE A 221 3.53 0.18 14.79
N GLN A 222 4.34 -0.50 15.60
CA GLN A 222 5.67 -0.98 15.19
C GLN A 222 5.57 -2.01 14.05
N PHE A 223 4.63 -2.95 14.13
CA PHE A 223 4.32 -3.90 13.07
C PHE A 223 3.99 -3.21 11.74
N LEU A 224 3.17 -2.16 11.76
CA LEU A 224 2.88 -1.38 10.54
C LEU A 224 4.10 -0.61 10.02
N GLN A 225 5.05 -0.23 10.88
CA GLN A 225 6.32 0.35 10.46
C GLN A 225 7.26 -0.71 9.87
N GLU A 226 7.34 -1.91 10.46
CA GLU A 226 8.09 -3.06 9.94
C GLU A 226 7.68 -3.36 8.49
N LEU A 227 6.38 -3.41 8.22
CA LEU A 227 5.89 -3.64 6.87
C LEU A 227 6.23 -2.50 5.88
N ARG A 228 6.33 -1.24 6.33
CA ARG A 228 6.81 -0.13 5.48
C ARG A 228 8.29 -0.29 5.13
N ASP A 229 9.09 -0.71 6.11
CA ASP A 229 10.53 -0.93 5.93
C ASP A 229 10.79 -2.13 5.01
N ILE A 230 9.98 -3.20 5.13
CA ILE A 230 9.99 -4.34 4.20
C ILE A 230 9.64 -3.87 2.79
N ARG A 231 8.58 -3.06 2.60
CA ARG A 231 8.25 -2.52 1.26
C ARG A 231 9.39 -1.70 0.68
N ALA A 232 10.06 -0.85 1.47
CA ALA A 232 11.19 -0.06 1.02
C ALA A 232 12.39 -0.94 0.60
N ALA A 233 12.61 -2.06 1.30
CA ALA A 233 13.68 -3.01 1.02
C ALA A 233 13.35 -4.00 -0.12
N CYS A 234 12.07 -4.16 -0.45
CA CYS A 234 11.56 -5.12 -1.42
C CYS A 234 10.94 -4.42 -2.64
N PRO A 235 11.76 -3.79 -3.52
CA PRO A 235 11.26 -3.12 -4.72
C PRO A 235 10.72 -4.15 -5.74
N GLY A 236 9.70 -3.74 -6.49
CA GLY A 236 9.01 -4.56 -7.48
C GLY A 236 7.76 -5.27 -6.93
N PRO A 237 7.26 -6.31 -7.63
CA PRO A 237 6.04 -7.04 -7.26
C PRO A 237 6.11 -7.61 -5.85
N TRP A 238 5.22 -7.17 -4.95
CA TRP A 238 5.18 -7.58 -3.55
C TRP A 238 3.79 -7.99 -3.12
N VAL A 239 3.68 -9.10 -2.40
CA VAL A 239 2.46 -9.54 -1.70
C VAL A 239 2.80 -9.80 -0.23
N VAL A 240 1.92 -9.37 0.66
CA VAL A 240 1.98 -9.59 2.09
C VAL A 240 0.71 -10.32 2.55
N ALA A 241 0.86 -11.42 3.28
CA ALA A 241 -0.23 -12.34 3.58
C ALA A 241 -0.10 -12.97 4.97
N GLY A 242 -1.20 -13.09 5.70
CA GLY A 242 -1.20 -13.74 7.02
C GLY A 242 -2.18 -13.09 7.98
N ASP A 243 -2.01 -13.38 9.26
CA ASP A 243 -2.82 -12.81 10.34
C ASP A 243 -2.28 -11.44 10.72
N PHE A 244 -3.02 -10.37 10.45
CA PHE A 244 -2.58 -9.01 10.78
C PHE A 244 -2.95 -8.61 12.22
N ASN A 245 -3.85 -9.34 12.89
CA ASN A 245 -4.47 -8.91 14.16
C ASN A 245 -5.04 -7.47 14.14
N LEU A 246 -5.42 -6.98 12.95
CA LEU A 246 -5.92 -5.63 12.69
C LEU A 246 -7.25 -5.64 11.93
N ILE A 247 -8.16 -4.77 12.38
CA ILE A 247 -9.48 -4.56 11.77
C ILE A 247 -9.34 -3.41 10.76
N TYR A 248 -9.81 -3.61 9.53
CA TYR A 248 -9.73 -2.60 8.46
C TYR A 248 -11.01 -1.76 8.38
N ARG A 249 -12.18 -2.38 8.55
CA ARG A 249 -13.51 -1.76 8.60
C ARG A 249 -14.36 -2.41 9.69
N ASP A 250 -15.34 -1.67 10.16
CA ASP A 250 -16.30 -2.13 11.18
C ASP A 250 -17.01 -3.44 10.79
N GLU A 251 -17.35 -3.61 9.51
CA GLU A 251 -17.94 -4.84 8.96
C GLU A 251 -17.06 -6.10 9.12
N ASP A 252 -15.77 -5.93 9.41
CA ASP A 252 -14.83 -7.04 9.63
C ASP A 252 -14.99 -7.68 11.01
N LYS A 253 -15.86 -7.16 11.88
CA LYS A 253 -16.20 -7.73 13.18
C LYS A 253 -17.71 -7.79 13.36
N ASN A 254 -18.21 -8.88 13.95
CA ASN A 254 -19.66 -9.04 14.17
C ASN A 254 -20.22 -8.25 15.36
N ASN A 255 -19.45 -7.35 15.99
CA ASN A 255 -19.89 -6.47 17.07
C ASN A 255 -19.13 -5.14 17.07
N ALA A 256 -19.65 -4.15 17.82
CA ALA A 256 -19.18 -2.76 17.80
C ALA A 256 -17.92 -2.46 18.64
N ASN A 257 -17.25 -3.48 19.20
CA ASN A 257 -16.10 -3.29 20.07
C ASN A 257 -14.78 -3.29 19.27
N TYR A 258 -14.38 -2.14 18.73
CA TYR A 258 -13.17 -1.99 17.93
C TYR A 258 -12.42 -0.67 18.23
N ASN A 259 -11.08 -0.69 18.07
CA ASN A 259 -10.23 0.48 18.25
C ASN A 259 -10.15 1.30 16.95
N ARG A 260 -10.94 2.39 16.88
CA ARG A 260 -11.04 3.25 15.68
C ARG A 260 -9.72 3.92 15.29
N ALA A 261 -8.90 4.33 16.25
CA ALA A 261 -7.59 4.92 15.97
C ALA A 261 -6.67 3.91 15.26
N MET A 262 -6.63 2.68 15.77
CA MET A 262 -5.85 1.59 15.18
C MET A 262 -6.34 1.21 13.78
N MET A 263 -7.65 1.22 13.54
CA MET A 263 -8.22 1.07 12.19
C MET A 263 -7.74 2.18 11.24
N GLY A 264 -7.69 3.43 11.72
CA GLY A 264 -7.15 4.58 11.00
C GLY A 264 -5.67 4.40 10.63
N HIS A 265 -4.84 3.94 11.56
CA HIS A 265 -3.42 3.64 11.30
C HIS A 265 -3.25 2.54 10.24
N PHE A 266 -4.05 1.47 10.31
CA PHE A 266 -3.98 0.38 9.33
C PHE A 266 -4.44 0.82 7.94
N ARG A 267 -5.50 1.62 7.84
CA ARG A 267 -5.95 2.24 6.58
C ARG A 267 -4.88 3.14 5.97
N ARG A 268 -4.27 3.99 6.81
CA ARG A 268 -3.17 4.86 6.39
C ARG A 268 -2.00 4.04 5.84
N PHE A 269 -1.60 2.97 6.52
CA PHE A 269 -0.57 2.04 6.04
C PHE A 269 -0.89 1.46 4.65
N ILE A 270 -2.10 0.93 4.46
CA ILE A 270 -2.52 0.36 3.16
C ILE A 270 -2.46 1.44 2.06
N ASN A 271 -2.92 2.66 2.37
CA ASN A 271 -2.95 3.77 1.42
C ASN A 271 -1.55 4.33 1.11
N ASP A 272 -0.70 4.52 2.13
CA ASP A 272 0.66 5.05 2.01
C ASP A 272 1.51 4.19 1.06
N LEU A 273 1.32 2.87 1.14
CA LEU A 273 2.04 1.90 0.31
C LEU A 273 1.28 1.53 -0.97
N ALA A 274 0.09 2.11 -1.18
CA ALA A 274 -0.90 1.73 -2.19
C ALA A 274 -1.04 0.23 -2.40
N LEU A 275 -1.29 -0.46 -1.28
CA LEU A 275 -1.61 -1.87 -1.30
C LEU A 275 -3.09 -2.08 -1.60
N LYS A 276 -3.40 -3.15 -2.31
CA LYS A 276 -4.76 -3.59 -2.59
C LYS A 276 -5.02 -4.91 -1.88
N GLU A 277 -6.16 -5.02 -1.21
CA GLU A 277 -6.61 -6.29 -0.63
C GLU A 277 -7.11 -7.23 -1.73
N ILE A 278 -6.59 -8.46 -1.80
CA ILE A 278 -7.11 -9.51 -2.68
C ILE A 278 -8.42 -10.06 -2.06
N PRO A 279 -9.57 -9.97 -2.76
CA PRO A 279 -10.85 -10.39 -2.18
C PRO A 279 -10.89 -11.89 -1.84
N LEU A 280 -11.23 -12.21 -0.59
CA LEU A 280 -11.46 -13.58 -0.14
C LEU A 280 -12.84 -14.08 -0.64
N HIS A 281 -12.85 -15.19 -1.36
CA HIS A 281 -14.06 -15.82 -1.85
C HIS A 281 -14.58 -16.89 -0.88
N GLY A 282 -15.90 -16.90 -0.68
CA GLY A 282 -16.62 -17.97 0.04
C GLY A 282 -16.87 -17.74 1.53
N ARG A 283 -16.12 -16.87 2.22
CA ARG A 283 -16.32 -16.57 3.65
C ARG A 283 -16.02 -15.10 3.99
N LYS A 284 -16.77 -14.54 4.95
CA LYS A 284 -16.63 -13.14 5.40
C LYS A 284 -15.62 -12.96 6.55
N TYR A 285 -15.62 -13.86 7.53
CA TYR A 285 -14.75 -13.81 8.71
C TYR A 285 -13.70 -14.91 8.67
N THR A 286 -12.59 -14.71 9.38
CA THR A 286 -11.41 -15.57 9.29
C THR A 286 -11.03 -16.19 10.63
N TRP A 287 -11.50 -15.59 11.73
CA TRP A 287 -11.29 -15.99 13.10
C TRP A 287 -12.60 -16.06 13.91
N SER A 288 -12.67 -16.99 14.87
CA SER A 288 -13.78 -17.12 15.83
C SER A 288 -13.27 -17.47 17.24
N ASN A 289 -13.86 -16.90 18.29
CA ASN A 289 -13.53 -17.29 19.67
C ASN A 289 -14.10 -18.65 20.11
N GLN A 290 -14.81 -19.37 19.22
CA GLN A 290 -15.39 -20.70 19.43
C GLN A 290 -16.35 -20.85 20.64
N GLN A 291 -16.96 -19.74 21.10
CA GLN A 291 -17.97 -19.75 22.17
C GLN A 291 -19.39 -19.93 21.61
N ASN A 292 -20.37 -20.24 22.48
CA ASN A 292 -21.79 -20.42 22.11
C ASN A 292 -22.40 -19.19 21.41
N SER A 293 -21.91 -17.99 21.69
CA SER A 293 -22.22 -16.75 20.95
C SER A 293 -20.91 -16.18 20.42
N PRO A 294 -20.46 -16.65 19.24
CA PRO A 294 -19.08 -16.44 18.85
C PRO A 294 -18.82 -15.00 18.42
N ILE A 295 -17.67 -14.47 18.83
CA ILE A 295 -17.11 -13.26 18.25
C ILE A 295 -16.41 -13.68 16.96
N LEU A 296 -16.84 -13.10 15.83
CA LEU A 296 -16.31 -13.38 14.50
C LEU A 296 -15.56 -12.15 13.99
N VAL A 297 -14.33 -12.35 13.52
CA VAL A 297 -13.45 -11.27 13.07
C VAL A 297 -12.71 -11.67 11.79
N LYS A 298 -12.49 -10.72 10.88
CA LYS A 298 -11.59 -10.86 9.73
C LYS A 298 -10.23 -10.24 10.06
N LEU A 299 -9.28 -11.10 10.43
CA LEU A 299 -7.91 -10.75 10.84
C LEU A 299 -6.87 -11.16 9.80
N ASP A 300 -7.13 -12.27 9.10
CA ASP A 300 -6.25 -12.82 8.09
C ASP A 300 -6.51 -12.16 6.73
N ARG A 301 -5.46 -11.64 6.09
CA ARG A 301 -5.58 -10.87 4.84
C ARG A 301 -4.45 -11.16 3.89
N VAL A 302 -4.68 -10.84 2.62
CA VAL A 302 -3.66 -10.83 1.56
C VAL A 302 -3.72 -9.47 0.89
N LEU A 303 -2.64 -8.70 0.99
CA LEU A 303 -2.48 -7.38 0.39
C LEU A 303 -1.36 -7.43 -0.65
N CYS A 304 -1.54 -6.80 -1.80
CA CYS A 304 -0.55 -6.77 -2.87
C CYS A 304 -0.23 -5.35 -3.35
N SER A 305 0.98 -5.13 -3.85
CA SER A 305 1.35 -3.89 -4.54
C SER A 305 0.75 -3.83 -5.95
N VAL A 306 0.66 -2.64 -6.52
CA VAL A 306 0.22 -2.44 -7.92
C VAL A 306 1.07 -3.27 -8.89
N ASP A 307 2.39 -3.27 -8.73
CA ASP A 307 3.31 -4.06 -9.56
C ASP A 307 3.03 -5.58 -9.47
N TRP A 308 2.49 -6.05 -8.33
CA TRP A 308 2.06 -7.44 -8.18
C TRP A 308 0.74 -7.71 -8.89
N GLU A 309 -0.23 -6.79 -8.78
CA GLU A 309 -1.49 -6.88 -9.51
C GLU A 309 -1.28 -6.90 -11.02
N GLU A 310 -0.41 -6.04 -11.56
CA GLU A 310 -0.06 -6.05 -12.99
C GLU A 310 0.56 -7.39 -13.43
N LYS A 311 1.36 -8.01 -12.56
CA LYS A 311 2.04 -9.28 -12.84
C LYS A 311 1.11 -10.49 -12.68
N PHE A 312 0.15 -10.42 -11.76
CA PHE A 312 -0.81 -11.49 -11.44
C PHE A 312 -2.25 -10.96 -11.41
N PRO A 313 -2.77 -10.44 -12.55
CA PRO A 313 -4.07 -9.75 -12.58
C PRO A 313 -5.25 -10.69 -12.31
N ASN A 314 -5.02 -12.01 -12.42
CA ASN A 314 -6.01 -13.07 -12.29
C ASN A 314 -5.80 -13.92 -11.03
N CYS A 315 -5.24 -13.32 -9.97
CA CYS A 315 -5.08 -13.99 -8.70
C CYS A 315 -6.45 -14.23 -8.01
N LEU A 316 -6.59 -15.37 -7.34
CA LEU A 316 -7.81 -15.75 -6.66
C LEU A 316 -7.48 -16.24 -5.25
N LEU A 317 -8.14 -15.67 -4.25
CA LEU A 317 -8.02 -16.08 -2.85
C LEU A 317 -9.28 -16.81 -2.41
N GLN A 318 -9.13 -18.07 -1.98
CA GLN A 318 -10.23 -18.92 -1.53
C GLN A 318 -10.01 -19.45 -0.12
N SER A 319 -11.09 -19.60 0.65
CA SER A 319 -11.05 -20.24 1.96
C SER A 319 -11.15 -21.77 1.83
N MET A 320 -10.38 -22.48 2.66
CA MET A 320 -10.46 -23.93 2.84
C MET A 320 -11.11 -24.27 4.18
N ALA A 321 -11.66 -25.49 4.29
CA ALA A 321 -12.17 -26.01 5.55
C ALA A 321 -11.05 -26.64 6.38
N SER A 322 -11.11 -26.46 7.71
CA SER A 322 -10.25 -27.11 8.69
C SER A 322 -10.99 -27.17 10.03
N ASP A 323 -10.82 -28.26 10.77
CA ASP A 323 -11.41 -28.47 12.10
C ASP A 323 -10.39 -28.21 13.23
N ASP A 324 -9.14 -27.86 12.89
CA ASP A 324 -7.99 -27.93 13.80
C ASP A 324 -7.46 -26.57 14.30
N SER A 325 -8.04 -25.47 13.82
CA SER A 325 -7.67 -24.10 14.20
C SER A 325 -8.91 -23.21 14.31
N ASP A 326 -8.84 -22.17 15.14
CA ASP A 326 -9.82 -21.10 15.17
C ASP A 326 -9.66 -20.10 14.02
N HIS A 327 -8.63 -20.29 13.18
CA HIS A 327 -8.45 -19.65 11.89
C HIS A 327 -8.66 -20.62 10.72
N PHE A 328 -9.20 -20.11 9.61
CA PHE A 328 -9.38 -20.88 8.39
C PHE A 328 -8.16 -20.78 7.44
N PRO A 329 -7.71 -21.87 6.80
CA PRO A 329 -6.66 -21.80 5.80
C PRO A 329 -7.12 -21.09 4.52
N PHE A 330 -6.23 -20.33 3.89
CA PHE A 330 -6.45 -19.69 2.60
C PHE A 330 -5.53 -20.22 1.52
N LEU A 331 -6.08 -20.37 0.32
CA LEU A 331 -5.32 -20.71 -0.86
C LEU A 331 -5.33 -19.54 -1.84
N LEU A 332 -4.16 -18.99 -2.10
CA LEU A 332 -3.94 -17.97 -3.13
C LEU A 332 -3.41 -18.65 -4.41
N GLY A 333 -4.25 -18.67 -5.44
CA GLY A 333 -3.87 -19.06 -6.79
C GLY A 333 -3.41 -17.84 -7.60
N LEU A 334 -2.27 -17.95 -8.29
CA LEU A 334 -1.65 -16.80 -8.96
C LEU A 334 -2.09 -16.60 -10.42
N GLN A 335 -2.80 -17.56 -11.02
CA GLN A 335 -3.46 -17.42 -12.33
C GLN A 335 -4.74 -18.26 -12.43
N ASP A 336 -5.51 -18.36 -11.34
CA ASP A 336 -6.71 -19.21 -11.30
C ASP A 336 -7.90 -18.61 -12.06
N ASN A 337 -7.85 -17.33 -12.44
CA ASN A 337 -8.83 -16.71 -13.32
C ASN A 337 -8.31 -16.54 -14.76
N ARG A 338 -7.81 -17.61 -15.38
CA ARG A 338 -7.73 -17.61 -16.85
C ARG A 338 -9.17 -17.75 -17.36
N PRO A 339 -9.68 -16.89 -18.26
CA PRO A 339 -10.76 -17.35 -19.12
C PRO A 339 -10.22 -18.59 -19.81
N GLY A 340 -10.76 -19.76 -19.47
CA GLY A 340 -10.24 -21.01 -19.96
C GLY A 340 -10.20 -20.93 -21.47
N ARG A 341 -9.02 -21.04 -22.10
CA ARG A 341 -9.02 -21.53 -23.47
C ARG A 341 -9.70 -22.89 -23.39
N PRO A 342 -10.75 -23.14 -24.21
CA PRO A 342 -11.56 -24.33 -24.07
C PRO A 342 -10.64 -25.52 -24.00
N ARG A 343 -10.74 -26.28 -22.88
CA ARG A 343 -10.02 -27.54 -22.76
C ARG A 343 -10.43 -28.37 -23.96
N PHE A 344 -9.47 -28.98 -24.64
CA PHE A 344 -9.81 -29.97 -25.65
C PHE A 344 -10.57 -31.08 -24.95
N HIS A 345 -11.88 -31.11 -25.15
CA HIS A 345 -12.74 -32.15 -24.61
C HIS A 345 -12.74 -33.27 -25.64
N PHE A 346 -12.10 -34.37 -25.29
CA PHE A 346 -12.13 -35.56 -26.09
C PHE A 346 -13.39 -36.33 -25.74
N GLU A 347 -14.36 -36.35 -26.65
CA GLU A 347 -15.56 -37.14 -26.43
C GLU A 347 -15.26 -38.59 -26.77
N SER A 348 -15.51 -39.49 -25.82
CA SER A 348 -15.23 -40.93 -25.99
C SER A 348 -15.92 -41.52 -27.24
N PHE A 349 -17.08 -40.97 -27.64
CA PHE A 349 -17.81 -41.40 -28.83
C PHE A 349 -17.13 -41.00 -30.15
N TRP A 350 -16.21 -40.03 -30.17
CA TRP A 350 -15.49 -39.65 -31.40
C TRP A 350 -14.70 -40.82 -32.00
N THR A 351 -14.23 -41.74 -31.16
CA THR A 351 -13.57 -42.98 -31.60
C THR A 351 -14.44 -43.86 -32.50
N LYS A 352 -15.77 -43.67 -32.45
CA LYS A 352 -16.77 -44.43 -33.20
C LYS A 352 -17.32 -43.68 -34.42
N LEU A 353 -16.87 -42.44 -34.66
CA LEU A 353 -17.29 -41.62 -35.79
C LEU A 353 -16.39 -41.87 -37.01
N ASP A 354 -16.99 -41.93 -38.19
CA ASP A 354 -16.28 -42.14 -39.45
C ASP A 354 -15.28 -41.00 -39.74
N GLY A 355 -14.07 -41.37 -40.18
CA GLY A 355 -12.98 -40.44 -40.47
C GLY A 355 -12.11 -40.03 -39.27
N PHE A 356 -12.46 -40.43 -38.05
CA PHE A 356 -11.68 -40.13 -36.84
C PHE A 356 -10.24 -40.67 -36.91
N GLN A 357 -10.09 -41.94 -37.29
CA GLN A 357 -8.78 -42.61 -37.34
C GLN A 357 -7.82 -41.96 -38.34
N GLU A 358 -8.34 -41.54 -39.49
CA GLU A 358 -7.56 -40.87 -40.54
C GLU A 358 -7.10 -39.48 -40.09
N ALA A 359 -7.97 -38.74 -39.39
CA ALA A 359 -7.63 -37.43 -38.83
C ALA A 359 -6.49 -37.52 -37.80
N VAL A 360 -6.52 -38.53 -36.90
CA VAL A 360 -5.46 -38.75 -35.91
C VAL A 360 -4.15 -39.15 -36.60
N ALA A 361 -4.18 -40.12 -37.52
CA ALA A 361 -2.99 -40.61 -38.20
C ALA A 361 -2.31 -39.50 -39.02
N SER A 362 -3.09 -38.72 -39.76
CA SER A 362 -2.59 -37.57 -40.55
C SER A 362 -1.97 -36.50 -39.65
N ALA A 363 -2.64 -36.13 -38.56
CA ALA A 363 -2.13 -35.14 -37.62
C ALA A 363 -0.87 -35.63 -36.88
N TRP A 364 -0.77 -36.92 -36.55
CA TRP A 364 0.42 -37.51 -35.93
C TRP A 364 1.62 -37.52 -36.89
N ALA A 365 1.39 -37.87 -38.15
CA ALA A 365 2.42 -37.91 -39.20
C ALA A 365 2.91 -36.52 -39.62
N SER A 366 2.10 -35.47 -39.42
CA SER A 366 2.43 -34.07 -39.78
C SER A 366 3.69 -33.53 -39.09
N THR A 367 4.11 -34.15 -37.98
CA THR A 367 5.29 -33.73 -37.20
C THR A 367 6.42 -34.75 -37.36
N PRO A 368 7.60 -34.37 -37.90
CA PRO A 368 8.74 -35.28 -38.04
C PRO A 368 9.40 -35.61 -36.69
N ALA A 369 10.05 -36.77 -36.60
CA ALA A 369 10.77 -37.19 -35.39
C ALA A 369 12.10 -36.45 -35.24
N GLY A 370 12.35 -35.89 -34.05
CA GLY A 370 13.60 -35.19 -33.71
C GLY A 370 14.51 -36.01 -32.79
N PRO A 371 15.72 -35.50 -32.48
CA PRO A 371 16.74 -36.23 -31.70
C PRO A 371 16.36 -36.47 -30.24
N CYS A 372 15.45 -35.67 -29.67
CA CYS A 372 14.90 -35.90 -28.33
C CYS A 372 13.49 -36.55 -28.45
N PRO A 373 13.31 -37.80 -28.00
CA PRO A 373 12.04 -38.50 -28.14
C PRO A 373 10.88 -37.89 -27.34
N PHE A 374 11.14 -37.36 -26.15
CA PHE A 374 10.10 -36.73 -25.33
C PHE A 374 9.59 -35.41 -25.94
N ILE A 375 10.49 -34.62 -26.53
CA ILE A 375 10.11 -33.40 -27.25
C ILE A 375 9.32 -33.76 -28.52
N THR A 376 9.75 -34.80 -29.22
CA THR A 376 9.05 -35.32 -30.40
C THR A 376 7.63 -35.76 -30.05
N LEU A 377 7.47 -36.52 -28.97
CA LEU A 377 6.18 -37.03 -28.51
C LEU A 377 5.23 -35.89 -28.12
N ASN A 378 5.71 -34.89 -27.37
CA ASN A 378 4.92 -33.70 -27.01
C ASN A 378 4.46 -32.92 -28.26
N LYS A 379 5.34 -32.74 -29.25
CA LYS A 379 4.99 -32.04 -30.50
C LYS A 379 3.92 -32.82 -31.30
N LYS A 380 4.03 -34.15 -31.37
CA LYS A 380 3.05 -35.02 -32.03
C LYS A 380 1.68 -34.98 -31.34
N PHE A 381 1.63 -35.01 -30.01
CA PHE A 381 0.37 -34.85 -29.26
C PHE A 381 -0.31 -33.51 -29.51
N LYS A 382 0.46 -32.40 -29.49
CA LYS A 382 -0.08 -31.06 -29.80
C LYS A 382 -0.62 -30.93 -31.23
N ALA A 383 -0.07 -31.69 -32.19
CA ALA A 383 -0.56 -31.71 -33.56
C ALA A 383 -1.89 -32.47 -33.66
N VAL A 384 -2.00 -33.64 -33.01
CA VAL A 384 -3.25 -34.42 -32.97
C VAL A 384 -4.39 -33.65 -32.32
N THR A 385 -4.15 -32.97 -31.18
CA THR A 385 -5.17 -32.16 -30.52
C THR A 385 -5.75 -31.09 -31.46
N ARG A 386 -4.90 -30.37 -32.19
CA ARG A 386 -5.35 -29.35 -33.16
C ARG A 386 -6.07 -29.96 -34.36
N GLY A 387 -5.58 -31.10 -34.85
CA GLY A 387 -6.23 -31.83 -35.94
C GLY A 387 -7.64 -32.28 -35.58
N LEU A 388 -7.83 -32.80 -34.36
CA LEU A 388 -9.14 -33.24 -33.87
C LEU A 388 -10.10 -32.08 -33.58
N GLN A 389 -9.63 -30.96 -33.04
CA GLN A 389 -10.45 -29.75 -32.86
C GLN A 389 -11.00 -29.24 -34.20
N SER A 390 -10.13 -29.16 -35.22
CA SER A 390 -10.55 -28.74 -36.55
C SER A 390 -11.49 -29.73 -37.23
N TRP A 391 -11.44 -31.01 -36.86
CA TRP A 391 -12.31 -32.06 -37.39
C TRP A 391 -13.68 -32.06 -36.69
N SER A 392 -13.73 -31.88 -35.37
CA SER A 392 -14.97 -31.89 -34.57
C SER A 392 -15.87 -30.69 -34.83
N ASP A 393 -15.31 -29.53 -35.21
CA ASP A 393 -16.08 -28.31 -35.49
C ASP A 393 -16.98 -28.41 -36.73
N LYS A 394 -16.89 -29.50 -37.52
CA LYS A 394 -17.51 -29.57 -38.85
C LYS A 394 -18.88 -30.25 -38.98
N ALA A 395 -19.44 -30.96 -37.99
CA ALA A 395 -20.87 -31.37 -38.00
C ALA A 395 -21.26 -32.19 -36.75
N LEU A 396 -22.40 -31.87 -36.10
CA LEU A 396 -23.10 -32.78 -35.20
C LEU A 396 -24.50 -33.03 -35.77
N ILE A 397 -24.77 -34.28 -36.14
CA ILE A 397 -26.01 -34.73 -36.76
C ILE A 397 -26.70 -35.67 -35.78
N ALA A 398 -27.91 -35.32 -35.34
CA ALA A 398 -28.74 -36.14 -34.46
C ALA A 398 -29.98 -36.60 -35.24
N GLY A 399 -29.95 -37.86 -35.71
CA GLY A 399 -30.98 -38.37 -36.63
C GLY A 399 -30.91 -37.68 -38.00
N GLU A 400 -32.04 -37.19 -38.50
CA GLU A 400 -32.10 -36.43 -39.78
C GLU A 400 -31.82 -34.93 -39.62
N ARG A 401 -31.53 -34.45 -38.40
CA ARG A 401 -31.40 -33.02 -38.10
C ARG A 401 -29.95 -32.65 -37.79
N VAL A 402 -29.45 -31.60 -38.45
CA VAL A 402 -28.12 -31.04 -38.20
C VAL A 402 -28.24 -29.93 -37.17
N CYS A 403 -27.63 -30.11 -36.01
CA CYS A 403 -27.73 -29.17 -34.89
C CYS A 403 -26.56 -28.18 -34.93
N THR A 404 -26.84 -26.92 -35.24
CA THR A 404 -25.82 -25.88 -35.44
C THR A 404 -25.74 -24.85 -34.33
N SER A 405 -26.78 -24.69 -33.50
CA SER A 405 -26.79 -23.73 -32.38
C SER A 405 -26.42 -24.39 -31.04
N HIS A 406 -25.99 -23.59 -30.05
CA HIS A 406 -25.59 -24.10 -28.74
C HIS A 406 -26.79 -24.55 -27.90
N GLU A 407 -27.90 -23.82 -27.96
CA GLU A 407 -29.15 -24.15 -27.26
C GLU A 407 -29.74 -25.48 -27.74
N ASP A 408 -29.70 -25.75 -29.05
CA ASP A 408 -30.16 -27.03 -29.59
C ASP A 408 -29.32 -28.22 -29.10
N LYS A 409 -28.02 -28.01 -28.85
CA LYS A 409 -27.12 -29.05 -28.34
C LYS A 409 -27.35 -29.29 -26.85
N THR A 410 -27.60 -28.24 -26.08
CA THR A 410 -27.88 -28.34 -24.63
C THR A 410 -29.19 -29.04 -24.36
N ALA A 411 -30.25 -28.72 -25.11
CA ALA A 411 -31.55 -29.36 -24.94
C ALA A 411 -31.50 -30.89 -25.16
N VAL A 412 -30.73 -31.35 -26.15
CA VAL A 412 -30.56 -32.79 -26.42
C VAL A 412 -29.78 -33.49 -25.30
N ILE A 413 -28.88 -32.77 -24.63
CA ILE A 413 -28.05 -33.30 -23.54
C ILE A 413 -28.86 -33.38 -22.23
N ASP A 414 -29.66 -32.36 -21.92
CA ASP A 414 -30.45 -32.34 -20.68
C ASP A 414 -31.55 -33.41 -20.68
N ASP A 415 -32.22 -33.61 -21.83
CA ASP A 415 -33.21 -34.68 -22.03
C ASP A 415 -32.60 -36.07 -21.80
N PHE A 416 -31.32 -36.26 -22.14
CA PHE A 416 -30.63 -37.52 -21.92
C PHE A 416 -30.37 -37.79 -20.43
N TYR A 417 -30.00 -36.78 -19.64
CA TYR A 417 -29.63 -36.95 -18.24
C TYR A 417 -30.80 -36.98 -17.27
N GLU A 418 -31.89 -36.23 -17.53
CA GLU A 418 -33.11 -36.34 -16.71
C GLU A 418 -33.74 -37.72 -16.81
N ASN A 419 -33.72 -38.32 -18.01
CA ASN A 419 -34.17 -39.70 -18.22
C ASN A 419 -33.27 -40.73 -17.52
N LEU A 420 -32.01 -40.39 -17.22
CA LEU A 420 -31.05 -41.32 -16.64
C LEU A 420 -31.05 -41.33 -15.11
N LEU A 421 -31.28 -40.19 -14.43
CA LEU A 421 -30.87 -40.03 -13.03
C LEU A 421 -31.99 -39.99 -11.96
N GLY A 422 -33.19 -39.48 -12.24
CA GLY A 422 -34.28 -39.37 -11.23
C GLY A 422 -33.97 -38.51 -9.97
N THR A 423 -34.91 -38.36 -9.00
CA THR A 423 -34.82 -37.40 -7.85
C THR A 423 -35.04 -38.03 -6.43
N CYS A 424 -34.41 -37.51 -5.34
CA CYS A 424 -34.27 -38.19 -4.01
C CYS A 424 -34.41 -37.32 -2.70
N THR A 425 -34.60 -37.92 -1.49
CA THR A 425 -34.78 -37.31 -0.11
C THR A 425 -33.94 -37.97 1.05
N VAL A 426 -33.88 -37.33 2.27
CA VAL A 426 -32.80 -37.34 3.34
C VAL A 426 -32.88 -38.42 4.48
N ARG A 427 -31.77 -38.72 5.23
CA ARG A 427 -31.64 -39.69 6.37
C ARG A 427 -30.83 -39.22 7.62
N GLU A 428 -31.05 -39.88 8.79
CA GLU A 428 -30.50 -39.64 10.16
C GLU A 428 -29.67 -40.85 10.74
N HIS A 429 -28.63 -40.61 11.60
CA HIS A 429 -28.05 -41.40 12.76
C HIS A 429 -26.48 -41.48 12.87
N MET A 430 -25.89 -41.57 14.11
CA MET A 430 -24.43 -41.53 14.47
C MET A 430 -24.02 -42.51 15.64
N ILE A 431 -22.72 -42.88 15.83
CA ILE A 431 -22.19 -43.97 16.73
C ILE A 431 -21.12 -43.51 17.80
N ASN A 432 -20.96 -44.24 18.92
CA ASN A 432 -20.15 -43.98 20.15
C ASN A 432 -18.80 -44.77 20.25
N LEU A 433 -17.74 -44.15 20.78
CA LEU A 433 -16.34 -44.62 20.84
C LEU A 433 -15.94 -45.38 22.12
N ALA A 434 -16.78 -45.38 23.16
CA ALA A 434 -16.52 -46.19 24.36
C ALA A 434 -16.54 -47.71 24.03
N ASP A 435 -17.27 -48.08 22.98
CA ASP A 435 -17.33 -49.45 22.45
C ASP A 435 -15.99 -49.90 21.80
N LEU A 436 -15.00 -49.00 21.68
CA LEU A 436 -13.71 -49.27 21.04
C LEU A 436 -12.52 -49.37 22.01
N GLY A 437 -12.72 -49.16 23.32
CA GLY A 437 -11.82 -49.65 24.39
C GLY A 437 -10.36 -49.16 24.44
N ILE A 438 -10.10 -47.84 24.56
CA ILE A 438 -8.72 -47.27 24.62
C ILE A 438 -8.53 -46.37 25.86
N ASN A 439 -7.43 -46.53 26.62
CA ASN A 439 -7.03 -45.70 27.80
C ASN A 439 -5.51 -45.30 27.78
N ALA A 440 -5.10 -44.19 28.47
CA ALA A 440 -3.84 -43.41 28.24
C ALA A 440 -2.78 -43.33 29.41
N GLN A 441 -1.56 -42.78 29.16
CA GLN A 441 -0.40 -42.62 30.10
C GLN A 441 0.38 -41.25 29.99
N ASP A 442 1.30 -40.93 30.95
CA ASP A 442 1.84 -39.58 31.37
C ASP A 442 3.39 -39.36 31.24
N MET A 443 3.89 -38.10 31.06
CA MET A 443 5.24 -37.70 30.56
C MET A 443 5.81 -36.33 31.07
N SER A 444 6.48 -36.26 32.24
CA SER A 444 6.90 -34.98 32.88
C SER A 444 8.39 -34.57 32.79
N GLU A 445 9.30 -35.34 32.17
CA GLU A 445 10.76 -35.04 32.17
C GLU A 445 11.28 -34.18 30.98
N LEU A 446 10.41 -33.66 30.10
CA LEU A 446 10.80 -32.91 28.87
C LEU A 446 10.79 -31.36 29.00
N GLU A 447 10.70 -30.82 30.22
CA GLU A 447 10.46 -29.39 30.49
C GLU A 447 11.69 -28.64 31.08
N LEU A 448 12.73 -28.33 30.30
CA LEU A 448 13.73 -27.31 30.70
C LEU A 448 13.92 -26.24 29.60
N SER A 449 13.87 -24.98 30.00
CA SER A 449 13.76 -23.75 29.17
C SER A 449 15.09 -23.01 28.94
N PHE A 450 15.20 -22.25 27.84
CA PHE A 450 16.32 -21.35 27.52
C PHE A 450 16.51 -20.26 28.58
N THR A 451 17.73 -19.78 28.77
CA THR A 451 18.01 -18.66 29.69
C THR A 451 17.78 -17.31 29.02
N GLU A 452 17.33 -16.32 29.79
CA GLU A 452 17.01 -14.97 29.32
C GLU A 452 18.19 -14.31 28.57
N ASP A 453 19.43 -14.57 29.01
CA ASP A 453 20.64 -13.99 28.44
C ASP A 453 20.94 -14.49 27.01
N GLU A 454 20.56 -15.73 26.68
CA GLU A 454 20.74 -16.31 25.34
C GLU A 454 19.78 -15.66 24.34
N VAL A 455 18.54 -15.37 24.76
CA VAL A 455 17.54 -14.67 23.95
C VAL A 455 18.00 -13.23 23.66
N LEU A 456 18.48 -12.52 24.69
CA LEU A 456 18.97 -11.15 24.55
C LEU A 456 20.18 -11.04 23.59
N ALA A 457 21.07 -12.02 23.58
CA ALA A 457 22.24 -12.03 22.71
C ALA A 457 21.88 -12.17 21.21
N GLU A 458 20.78 -12.86 20.89
CA GLU A 458 20.31 -13.05 19.51
C GLU A 458 19.49 -11.85 19.00
N ASP A 459 18.59 -11.33 19.83
CA ASP A 459 17.61 -10.33 19.40
C ASP A 459 18.19 -8.90 19.29
N ILE A 460 19.11 -8.51 20.19
CA ILE A 460 19.65 -7.14 20.22
C ILE A 460 20.32 -6.74 18.88
N PRO A 461 21.20 -7.56 18.25
CA PRO A 461 21.73 -7.28 16.91
C PRO A 461 20.66 -6.99 15.85
N THR A 462 19.56 -7.76 15.89
CA THR A 462 18.45 -7.64 14.94
C THR A 462 17.71 -6.32 15.14
N ILE A 463 17.40 -5.97 16.39
CA ILE A 463 16.77 -4.70 16.75
C ILE A 463 17.65 -3.51 16.32
N VAL A 464 18.96 -3.55 16.62
CA VAL A 464 19.89 -2.47 16.22
C VAL A 464 19.96 -2.33 14.69
N SER A 465 19.83 -3.44 13.94
CA SER A 465 19.82 -3.42 12.47
C SER A 465 18.55 -2.84 11.84
N GLY A 466 17.42 -2.88 12.56
CA GLY A 466 16.12 -2.42 12.10
C GLY A 466 15.90 -0.91 12.23
N ILE A 467 16.80 -0.19 12.90
CA ILE A 467 16.66 1.27 13.11
C ILE A 467 16.86 1.99 11.77
N SER A 468 15.78 2.62 11.26
CA SER A 468 15.80 3.38 10.01
C SER A 468 16.02 4.88 10.24
N PHE A 469 16.77 5.51 9.32
CA PHE A 469 17.07 6.94 9.38
C PHE A 469 16.83 7.61 8.02
N PRO A 470 16.29 8.85 7.98
CA PRO A 470 16.10 9.61 6.74
C PRO A 470 17.38 9.80 5.92
N LYS A 471 18.53 9.85 6.61
CA LYS A 471 19.86 9.79 6.00
C LYS A 471 20.65 8.69 6.69
N SER A 472 21.06 7.69 5.92
CA SER A 472 21.84 6.57 6.41
C SER A 472 23.14 6.42 5.62
N MET A 473 24.15 5.79 6.21
CA MET A 473 25.45 5.53 5.58
C MET A 473 25.92 4.10 5.82
N ARG A 474 26.90 3.67 5.01
CA ARG A 474 27.64 2.41 5.18
C ARG A 474 29.11 2.75 5.39
N TRP A 475 29.79 2.01 6.27
CA TRP A 475 31.23 2.13 6.52
C TRP A 475 31.78 0.73 6.77
N ASN A 476 32.97 0.38 6.24
CA ASN A 476 33.78 -0.83 6.50
C ASN A 476 33.01 -2.15 6.79
N SER A 477 31.76 -2.23 6.37
CA SER A 477 30.70 -3.17 6.71
C SER A 477 29.52 -2.85 5.78
N ASN A 478 28.65 -3.83 5.54
CA ASN A 478 27.45 -3.65 4.71
C ASN A 478 26.24 -3.14 5.50
N ILE A 479 26.41 -2.87 6.81
CA ILE A 479 25.34 -2.41 7.69
C ILE A 479 25.05 -0.93 7.45
N VAL A 480 23.77 -0.62 7.39
CA VAL A 480 23.24 0.74 7.20
C VAL A 480 22.89 1.29 8.57
N PHE A 481 23.48 2.42 8.94
CA PHE A 481 23.15 3.13 10.18
C PHE A 481 23.29 4.64 9.96
N SER A 482 22.76 5.46 10.87
CA SER A 482 22.92 6.92 10.77
C SER A 482 24.40 7.35 10.78
N ARG A 483 25.25 6.63 11.53
CA ARG A 483 26.71 6.83 11.65
C ARG A 483 27.45 5.54 12.01
N PRO A 484 28.78 5.47 11.87
CA PRO A 484 29.56 4.31 12.27
C PRO A 484 29.44 4.00 13.76
N ILE A 485 29.00 2.79 14.10
CA ILE A 485 28.97 2.26 15.46
C ILE A 485 30.42 2.05 15.93
N ARG A 486 30.72 2.41 17.18
CA ARG A 486 32.09 2.42 17.75
C ARG A 486 32.27 1.53 18.98
N TRP A 487 31.20 1.28 19.72
CA TRP A 487 31.14 0.35 20.85
C TRP A 487 29.68 -0.04 21.07
N ILE A 488 29.45 -1.11 21.82
CA ILE A 488 28.11 -1.58 22.19
C ILE A 488 28.15 -1.96 23.68
N LEU A 489 27.37 -1.24 24.49
CA LEU A 489 27.13 -1.60 25.89
C LEU A 489 25.85 -2.46 25.94
N ALA A 490 25.94 -3.70 26.44
CA ALA A 490 24.79 -4.56 26.62
C ALA A 490 24.89 -5.37 27.92
N LEU A 491 24.00 -5.06 28.87
CA LEU A 491 23.98 -5.64 30.21
C LEU A 491 22.57 -6.10 30.58
N HIS A 492 22.48 -7.23 31.27
CA HIS A 492 21.28 -7.71 31.95
C HIS A 492 21.65 -7.96 33.41
N GLY A 493 21.23 -7.07 34.33
CA GLY A 493 21.80 -7.01 35.67
C GLY A 493 23.31 -6.75 35.61
N ASP A 494 24.11 -7.62 36.22
CA ASP A 494 25.58 -7.61 36.16
C ASP A 494 26.16 -8.48 35.01
N PHE A 495 25.31 -9.14 34.22
CA PHE A 495 25.72 -10.03 33.15
C PHE A 495 25.91 -9.27 31.81
N VAL A 496 27.04 -9.51 31.15
CA VAL A 496 27.31 -8.98 29.81
C VAL A 496 26.66 -9.87 28.77
N VAL A 497 25.65 -9.34 28.07
CA VAL A 497 24.96 -10.06 27.00
C VAL A 497 25.88 -10.14 25.77
N PRO A 498 26.42 -11.32 25.40
CA PRO A 498 27.52 -11.41 24.45
C PRO A 498 27.02 -11.55 23.00
N PHE A 499 27.24 -10.55 22.16
CA PHE A 499 26.91 -10.58 20.73
C PHE A 499 27.88 -9.72 19.90
N TYR A 500 27.80 -9.87 18.57
CA TYR A 500 28.64 -9.15 17.62
C TYR A 500 27.79 -8.43 16.57
N PHE A 501 28.00 -7.13 16.40
CA PHE A 501 27.25 -6.32 15.43
C PHE A 501 28.13 -5.25 14.77
N ALA A 502 27.99 -5.08 13.45
CA ALA A 502 28.71 -4.08 12.66
C ALA A 502 30.24 -4.04 12.86
N GLY A 503 30.84 -5.19 13.13
CA GLY A 503 32.28 -5.31 13.35
C GLY A 503 32.72 -5.22 14.82
N ILE A 504 31.78 -5.13 15.77
CA ILE A 504 32.02 -4.77 17.18
C ILE A 504 31.34 -5.76 18.11
N SER A 505 32.06 -6.23 19.13
CA SER A 505 31.48 -7.05 20.20
C SER A 505 30.80 -6.19 21.26
N SER A 506 29.68 -6.67 21.80
CA SER A 506 29.09 -6.10 23.01
C SER A 506 30.00 -6.30 24.23
N GLY A 507 29.87 -5.42 25.20
CA GLY A 507 30.62 -5.44 26.45
C GLY A 507 29.94 -4.62 27.54
N ASN A 508 30.65 -4.42 28.64
CA ASN A 508 30.24 -3.56 29.76
C ASN A 508 30.90 -2.17 29.73
N GLN A 509 31.54 -1.81 28.61
CA GLN A 509 32.22 -0.53 28.45
C GLN A 509 31.33 0.49 27.72
N SER A 510 31.35 1.72 28.21
CA SER A 510 30.74 2.87 27.56
C SER A 510 31.76 4.01 27.45
N CYS A 511 31.48 4.96 26.56
CA CYS A 511 32.30 6.15 26.42
C CYS A 511 31.58 7.38 26.99
N GLY A 512 32.34 8.19 27.71
CA GLY A 512 31.94 9.51 28.16
C GLY A 512 32.27 10.59 27.13
N LEU A 513 32.30 11.83 27.58
CA LEU A 513 32.70 12.97 26.75
C LEU A 513 34.17 12.82 26.32
N ARG A 514 34.47 13.01 25.03
CA ARG A 514 35.80 12.77 24.44
C ARG A 514 36.94 13.60 25.05
N ASN A 515 36.60 14.74 25.67
CA ASN A 515 37.49 15.70 26.32
C ASN A 515 37.53 15.53 27.85
N SER A 516 36.98 14.44 28.39
CA SER A 516 36.95 14.13 29.83
C SER A 516 38.04 13.12 30.22
N SER A 517 38.49 13.16 31.48
CA SER A 517 39.35 12.13 32.07
C SER A 517 38.67 10.77 32.20
N LEU A 518 37.32 10.72 32.10
CA LEU A 518 36.49 9.52 32.07
C LEU A 518 35.94 9.24 30.65
N ALA A 519 36.79 9.39 29.63
CA ALA A 519 36.39 9.19 28.23
C ALA A 519 35.92 7.76 27.93
N ASN A 520 36.42 6.77 28.67
CA ASN A 520 35.92 5.40 28.70
C ASN A 520 35.66 5.02 30.17
N PHE A 521 34.53 4.39 30.44
CA PHE A 521 34.18 3.90 31.76
C PHE A 521 33.45 2.57 31.66
N GLU A 522 33.58 1.78 32.72
CA GLU A 522 32.92 0.48 32.84
C GLU A 522 31.59 0.66 33.59
N VAL A 523 30.60 -0.12 33.21
CA VAL A 523 29.29 -0.16 33.84
C VAL A 523 29.16 -1.52 34.51
N GLU A 524 29.12 -1.54 35.84
CA GLU A 524 29.12 -2.79 36.62
C GLU A 524 27.79 -3.53 36.48
N THR A 525 26.68 -2.79 36.46
CA THR A 525 25.33 -3.33 36.32
C THR A 525 24.46 -2.44 35.44
N ALA A 526 23.45 -3.02 34.76
CA ALA A 526 22.49 -2.27 33.97
C ALA A 526 21.82 -1.13 34.78
N GLU A 527 21.49 -1.38 36.05
CA GLU A 527 20.88 -0.41 36.97
C GLU A 527 21.83 0.75 37.31
N SER A 528 23.14 0.48 37.34
CA SER A 528 24.15 1.51 37.59
C SER A 528 24.42 2.43 36.40
N TYR A 529 23.91 2.10 35.20
CA TYR A 529 24.22 2.83 33.96
C TYR A 529 23.99 4.34 34.08
N LEU A 530 22.81 4.75 34.57
CA LEU A 530 22.47 6.17 34.69
C LEU A 530 23.44 6.92 35.62
N HIS A 531 23.80 6.30 36.75
CA HIS A 531 24.76 6.88 37.68
C HIS A 531 26.18 6.96 37.10
N SER A 532 26.60 5.93 36.35
CA SER A 532 27.90 5.89 35.68
C SER A 532 28.01 6.95 34.58
N VAL A 533 26.95 7.14 33.79
CA VAL A 533 26.84 8.18 32.76
C VAL A 533 26.86 9.59 33.37
N GLU A 534 26.14 9.79 34.47
CA GLU A 534 26.14 11.06 35.22
C GLU A 534 27.53 11.40 35.77
N LYS A 535 28.22 10.41 36.37
CA LYS A 535 29.60 10.55 36.86
C LYS A 535 30.59 10.85 35.72
N ALA A 536 30.32 10.35 34.52
CA ALA A 536 31.08 10.67 33.31
C ALA A 536 30.77 12.09 32.75
N GLY A 537 29.81 12.80 33.35
CA GLY A 537 29.47 14.19 33.04
C GLY A 537 28.39 14.34 31.96
N ILE A 538 27.65 13.28 31.64
CA ILE A 538 26.58 13.29 30.62
C ILE A 538 25.21 13.45 31.30
N LEU A 539 24.38 14.33 30.74
CA LEU A 539 23.00 14.57 31.17
C LEU A 539 22.05 13.82 30.23
N ILE A 540 21.62 12.60 30.61
CA ILE A 540 20.82 11.74 29.73
C ILE A 540 19.39 12.27 29.52
N ASN A 541 18.76 12.79 30.59
CA ASN A 541 17.37 13.22 30.59
C ASN A 541 17.19 14.41 29.63
N MET A 542 16.35 14.22 28.60
CA MET A 542 16.14 15.21 27.55
C MET A 542 15.47 16.48 28.08
N GLN A 543 14.56 16.35 29.05
CA GLN A 543 13.83 17.48 29.64
C GLN A 543 14.78 18.32 30.51
N GLU A 544 15.60 17.68 31.34
CA GLU A 544 16.61 18.38 32.13
C GLU A 544 17.67 19.06 31.24
N ARG A 545 18.09 18.41 30.15
CA ARG A 545 18.96 19.04 29.13
C ARG A 545 18.31 20.28 28.53
N LYS A 546 17.03 20.20 28.15
CA LYS A 546 16.26 21.33 27.60
C LYS A 546 16.23 22.48 28.59
N GLU A 547 15.90 22.21 29.86
CA GLU A 547 15.84 23.22 30.92
C GLU A 547 17.21 23.86 31.19
N LYS A 548 18.28 23.06 31.21
CA LYS A 548 19.65 23.56 31.37
C LYS A 548 20.07 24.46 30.22
N VAL A 549 19.80 24.06 28.97
CA VAL A 549 20.08 24.88 27.78
C VAL A 549 19.30 26.19 27.84
N LEU A 550 18.00 26.14 28.13
CA LEU A 550 17.16 27.33 28.24
C LEU A 550 17.68 28.27 29.32
N HIS A 551 17.81 27.78 30.56
CA HIS A 551 18.20 28.60 31.70
C HIS A 551 19.56 29.27 31.50
N ALA A 552 20.59 28.51 31.12
CA ALA A 552 21.92 29.08 30.91
C ALA A 552 21.96 30.03 29.70
N SER A 553 21.21 29.75 28.64
CA SER A 553 21.10 30.67 27.49
C SER A 553 20.38 31.97 27.85
N THR A 554 19.33 31.90 28.68
CA THR A 554 18.64 33.11 29.20
C THR A 554 19.62 33.98 29.97
N VAL A 555 20.39 33.41 30.91
CA VAL A 555 21.36 34.17 31.71
C VAL A 555 22.41 34.84 30.83
N LEU A 556 22.92 34.14 29.81
CA LEU A 556 23.90 34.69 28.86
C LEU A 556 23.31 35.83 28.01
N ALA A 557 22.07 35.68 27.52
CA ALA A 557 21.39 36.71 26.75
C ALA A 557 21.11 37.95 27.60
N GLU A 558 20.65 37.77 28.85
CA GLU A 558 20.39 38.86 29.79
C GLU A 558 21.68 39.63 30.15
N GLY A 559 22.82 38.93 30.20
CA GLY A 559 24.14 39.55 30.42
C GLY A 559 24.55 40.57 29.36
N VAL A 560 23.94 40.55 28.18
CA VAL A 560 24.11 41.57 27.11
C VAL A 560 22.85 42.42 26.88
N GLY A 561 21.91 42.41 27.83
CA GLY A 561 20.65 43.16 27.74
C GLY A 561 19.65 42.59 26.73
N GLY A 562 19.84 41.33 26.33
CA GLY A 562 19.02 40.66 25.33
C GLY A 562 18.18 39.51 25.87
N ASP A 563 17.46 38.88 24.95
CA ASP A 563 16.83 37.58 25.05
C ASP A 563 17.22 36.76 23.81
N PHE A 564 16.93 35.47 23.73
CA PHE A 564 17.31 34.64 22.59
C PHE A 564 16.11 34.00 21.88
N VAL A 565 16.24 33.83 20.56
CA VAL A 565 15.22 33.23 19.71
C VAL A 565 15.50 31.74 19.57
N ALA A 566 14.69 30.92 20.25
CA ALA A 566 14.74 29.47 20.20
C ALA A 566 13.40 28.88 19.75
N PRO A 567 13.18 28.71 18.44
CA PRO A 567 12.05 27.93 17.95
C PRO A 567 12.11 26.52 18.53
N ASP A 568 10.97 25.96 18.94
CA ASP A 568 10.92 24.64 19.60
C ASP A 568 11.60 23.53 18.79
N SER A 569 11.47 23.57 17.46
CA SER A 569 12.12 22.63 16.55
C SER A 569 13.65 22.70 16.62
N LEU A 570 14.21 23.91 16.67
CA LEU A 570 15.66 24.11 16.80
C LEU A 570 16.14 23.72 18.21
N LEU A 571 15.38 24.08 19.24
CA LEU A 571 15.73 23.74 20.61
C LEU A 571 15.76 22.22 20.82
N GLN A 572 14.76 21.50 20.32
CA GLN A 572 14.74 20.04 20.34
C GLN A 572 15.91 19.45 19.55
N GLU A 573 16.25 20.03 18.39
CA GLU A 573 17.42 19.58 17.62
C GLU A 573 18.72 19.77 18.40
N VAL A 574 18.97 20.96 18.98
CA VAL A 574 20.17 21.25 19.77
C VAL A 574 20.27 20.34 21.00
N VAL A 575 19.17 20.12 21.72
CA VAL A 575 19.13 19.21 22.88
C VAL A 575 19.52 17.78 22.49
N ASN A 576 19.16 17.33 21.29
CA ASN A 576 19.56 16.01 20.78
C ASN A 576 20.97 15.96 20.17
N LEU A 577 21.61 17.11 19.91
CA LEU A 577 22.98 17.19 19.40
C LEU A 577 24.04 17.15 20.52
N VAL A 578 23.69 17.51 21.75
CA VAL A 578 24.62 17.60 22.88
C VAL A 578 24.16 16.77 24.08
N GLU A 579 25.13 16.20 24.79
CA GLU A 579 24.92 15.30 25.93
C GLU A 579 25.26 16.01 27.26
N ALA A 580 26.15 17.01 27.22
CA ALA A 580 26.54 17.84 28.35
C ALA A 580 26.55 19.31 27.90
N PRO A 581 25.38 19.95 27.81
CA PRO A 581 25.24 21.27 27.20
C PRO A 581 26.00 22.34 27.99
N VAL A 582 26.85 23.08 27.27
CA VAL A 582 27.50 24.31 27.74
C VAL A 582 27.17 25.42 26.74
N PRO A 583 26.10 26.20 26.98
CA PRO A 583 25.84 27.41 26.20
C PRO A 583 26.98 28.41 26.32
N ILE A 584 27.38 28.99 25.20
CA ILE A 584 28.47 29.96 25.09
C ILE A 584 27.96 31.13 24.27
N LEU A 585 28.08 32.33 24.84
CA LEU A 585 27.82 33.57 24.13
C LEU A 585 29.01 33.88 23.21
N GLY A 586 28.73 34.04 21.93
CA GLY A 586 29.67 34.54 20.92
C GLY A 586 29.21 35.88 20.36
N ARG A 587 30.15 36.61 19.75
CA ARG A 587 29.92 37.91 19.10
C ARG A 587 30.36 37.88 17.65
N TYR A 588 29.63 38.57 16.78
CA TYR A 588 30.06 38.87 15.42
C TYR A 588 30.19 40.39 15.21
N ASP A 589 30.81 40.78 14.10
CA ASP A 589 31.02 42.19 13.76
C ASP A 589 29.67 42.88 13.51
N ASP A 590 29.45 44.03 14.15
CA ASP A 590 28.20 44.78 14.09
C ASP A 590 27.87 45.22 12.64
N SER A 591 28.86 45.29 11.73
CA SER A 591 28.65 45.58 10.30
C SER A 591 27.87 44.50 9.55
N PHE A 592 27.64 43.32 10.14
CA PHE A 592 26.72 42.32 9.58
C PHE A 592 25.26 42.64 9.86
N LEU A 593 24.94 43.51 10.83
CA LEU A 593 23.58 43.95 11.10
C LEU A 593 22.97 44.80 9.97
N GLU A 594 23.78 45.20 8.99
CA GLU A 594 23.30 45.76 7.71
C GLU A 594 22.52 44.73 6.88
N LEU A 595 22.73 43.43 7.13
CA LEU A 595 21.99 42.36 6.48
C LEU A 595 20.60 42.21 7.11
N PRO A 596 19.62 41.72 6.33
CA PRO A 596 18.27 41.49 6.85
C PRO A 596 18.31 40.51 8.03
N LYS A 597 17.55 40.80 9.09
CA LYS A 597 17.50 39.96 10.30
C LYS A 597 17.21 38.49 9.98
N ASP A 598 16.30 38.25 9.03
CA ASP A 598 15.87 36.89 8.68
C ASP A 598 16.98 36.11 7.97
N VAL A 599 17.88 36.78 7.24
CA VAL A 599 19.09 36.17 6.64
C VAL A 599 20.01 35.70 7.77
N LEU A 600 20.34 36.59 8.69
CA LEU A 600 21.25 36.30 9.80
C LEU A 600 20.71 35.16 10.67
N ILE A 601 19.44 35.23 11.06
CA ILE A 601 18.76 34.19 11.83
C ILE A 601 18.75 32.86 11.07
N THR A 602 18.39 32.86 9.79
CA THR A 602 18.35 31.62 9.00
C THR A 602 19.73 30.98 8.87
N VAL A 603 20.78 31.77 8.64
CA VAL A 603 22.17 31.27 8.58
C VAL A 603 22.58 30.67 9.92
N MET A 604 22.30 31.34 11.04
CA MET A 604 22.56 30.82 12.40
C MET A 604 21.82 29.51 12.66
N GLN A 605 20.50 29.48 12.42
CA GLN A 605 19.64 28.37 12.82
C GLN A 605 19.78 27.17 11.88
N LYS A 606 19.78 27.35 10.56
CA LYS A 606 19.79 26.23 9.60
C LYS A 606 21.18 25.64 9.39
N HIS A 607 22.22 26.47 9.35
CA HIS A 607 23.57 26.00 9.02
C HIS A 607 24.44 25.72 10.25
N GLN A 608 24.21 26.39 11.37
CA GLN A 608 25.08 26.29 12.55
C GLN A 608 24.36 25.87 13.85
N LYS A 609 23.02 25.83 13.86
CA LYS A 609 22.21 25.49 15.05
C LYS A 609 22.42 26.44 16.23
N TYR A 610 22.69 27.72 15.94
CA TYR A 610 22.85 28.75 16.96
C TYR A 610 21.52 29.45 17.28
N PHE A 611 21.39 29.95 18.50
CA PHE A 611 20.30 30.83 18.89
C PHE A 611 20.70 32.29 18.66
N ALA A 612 19.85 33.03 17.95
CA ALA A 612 20.02 34.46 17.73
C ALA A 612 19.69 35.23 19.01
N VAL A 613 20.44 36.28 19.34
CA VAL A 613 20.14 37.14 20.49
C VAL A 613 19.47 38.43 19.99
N ILE A 614 18.36 38.79 20.60
CA ILE A 614 17.59 40.00 20.32
C ILE A 614 17.56 40.92 21.55
N SER A 615 17.41 42.21 21.34
CA SER A 615 17.26 43.20 22.40
C SER A 615 15.95 42.98 23.13
N LYS A 616 15.99 42.88 24.46
CA LYS A 616 14.78 42.72 25.27
C LYS A 616 13.89 43.97 25.27
N SER A 617 14.49 45.15 25.02
CA SER A 617 13.78 46.43 25.01
C SER A 617 13.24 46.82 23.63
N THR A 618 13.96 46.52 22.55
CA THR A 618 13.57 46.93 21.19
C THR A 618 13.14 45.78 20.29
N GLY A 619 13.51 44.54 20.61
CA GLY A 619 13.28 43.37 19.75
C GLY A 619 14.25 43.26 18.56
N ASP A 620 15.20 44.21 18.43
CA ASP A 620 16.18 44.21 17.35
C ASP A 620 17.23 43.11 17.54
N LEU A 621 17.78 42.61 16.43
CA LEU A 621 18.86 41.64 16.47
C LEU A 621 20.14 42.28 17.03
N LEU A 622 20.72 41.69 18.07
CA LEU A 622 21.99 42.11 18.64
C LEU A 622 23.14 41.34 17.96
N PRO A 623 24.39 41.86 17.96
CA PRO A 623 25.53 41.21 17.33
C PRO A 623 26.06 39.99 18.12
N TYR A 624 25.16 39.26 18.77
CA TYR A 624 25.45 38.12 19.62
C TYR A 624 24.65 36.89 19.20
N PHE A 625 25.22 35.73 19.48
CA PHE A 625 24.58 34.45 19.28
C PHE A 625 24.98 33.50 20.41
N ILE A 626 24.16 32.50 20.64
CA ILE A 626 24.44 31.44 21.62
C ILE A 626 24.69 30.15 20.86
N ALA A 627 25.91 29.64 20.96
CA ALA A 627 26.26 28.30 20.53
C ALA A 627 26.23 27.36 21.74
N VAL A 628 25.80 26.11 21.57
CA VAL A 628 25.78 25.13 22.64
C VAL A 628 26.89 24.10 22.39
N ALA A 629 27.94 24.16 23.20
CA ALA A 629 29.02 23.20 23.17
C ALA A 629 28.68 21.94 23.97
N ASN A 630 29.47 20.88 23.77
CA ASN A 630 29.31 19.60 24.45
C ASN A 630 30.50 19.32 25.38
N GLY A 631 30.28 19.32 26.69
CA GLY A 631 31.23 18.88 27.70
C GLY A 631 32.26 19.92 28.17
N ALA A 632 33.34 19.42 28.78
CA ALA A 632 34.40 20.25 29.37
C ALA A 632 35.26 20.92 28.28
N ILE A 633 35.00 22.19 28.02
CA ILE A 633 35.62 22.93 26.92
C ILE A 633 36.37 24.16 27.42
N SER A 634 37.31 24.64 26.62
CA SER A 634 37.81 26.01 26.78
C SER A 634 36.81 26.95 26.09
N GLU A 635 36.04 27.69 26.89
CA GLU A 635 35.03 28.62 26.37
C GLU A 635 35.63 29.62 25.40
N GLU A 636 36.83 30.13 25.67
CA GLU A 636 37.50 31.10 24.80
C GLU A 636 37.81 30.52 23.42
N VAL A 637 38.33 29.29 23.36
CA VAL A 637 38.68 28.63 22.09
C VAL A 637 37.42 28.29 21.30
N VAL A 638 36.40 27.73 21.96
CA VAL A 638 35.15 27.36 21.31
C VAL A 638 34.40 28.61 20.83
N ARG A 639 34.38 29.68 21.63
CA ARG A 639 33.83 30.98 21.23
C ARG A 639 34.51 31.48 19.97
N LYS A 640 35.84 31.65 19.98
CA LYS A 640 36.61 32.13 18.81
C LYS A 640 36.40 31.27 17.56
N GLY A 641 36.30 29.94 17.73
CA GLY A 641 36.03 29.01 16.63
C GLY A 641 34.65 29.22 16.00
N ASN A 642 33.60 29.27 16.81
CA ASN A 642 32.24 29.49 16.32
C ASN A 642 32.06 30.89 15.72
N GLU A 643 32.69 31.91 16.31
CA GLU A 643 32.72 33.28 15.76
C GLU A 643 33.39 33.31 14.38
N ALA A 644 34.52 32.60 14.20
CA ALA A 644 35.19 32.52 12.91
C ALA A 644 34.35 31.80 11.84
N VAL A 645 33.66 30.71 12.21
CA VAL A 645 32.75 29.98 11.30
C VAL A 645 31.56 30.84 10.91
N LEU A 646 30.92 31.51 11.88
CA LEU A 646 29.77 32.38 11.61
C LEU A 646 30.18 33.56 10.74
N ARG A 647 31.32 34.20 11.04
CA ARG A 647 31.87 35.29 10.24
C ARG A 647 32.05 34.88 8.77
N ALA A 648 32.62 33.71 8.50
CA ALA A 648 32.77 33.23 7.12
C ALA A 648 31.41 33.09 6.40
N ARG A 649 30.40 32.56 7.08
CA ARG A 649 29.04 32.43 6.52
C ARG A 649 28.34 33.76 6.30
N TYR A 650 28.56 34.72 7.20
CA TYR A 650 28.01 36.07 7.04
C TYR A 650 28.74 36.86 5.97
N GLU A 651 30.03 36.65 5.75
CA GLU A 651 30.74 37.22 4.58
C GLU A 651 30.16 36.69 3.26
N ASP A 652 29.89 35.39 3.18
CA ASP A 652 29.21 34.79 2.01
C ASP A 652 27.83 35.44 1.81
N ALA A 653 27.00 35.49 2.85
CA ALA A 653 25.68 36.11 2.79
C ALA A 653 25.76 37.61 2.42
N LYS A 654 26.74 38.33 2.95
CA LYS A 654 26.99 39.75 2.65
C LYS A 654 27.41 39.95 1.20
N PHE A 655 28.24 39.07 0.68
CA PHE A 655 28.66 39.08 -0.72
C PHE A 655 27.45 38.90 -1.66
N PHE A 656 26.64 37.87 -1.44
CA PHE A 656 25.45 37.61 -2.26
C PHE A 656 24.42 38.73 -2.14
N TYR A 657 24.13 39.18 -0.92
CA TYR A 657 23.22 40.30 -0.69
C TYR A 657 23.70 41.57 -1.39
N LYS A 658 25.00 41.87 -1.34
CA LYS A 658 25.59 43.02 -2.04
C LYS A 658 25.44 42.91 -3.55
N MET A 659 25.65 41.73 -4.14
CA MET A 659 25.39 41.50 -5.57
C MET A 659 23.92 41.77 -5.92
N ASP A 660 23.01 41.26 -5.10
CA ASP A 660 21.58 41.40 -5.36
C ASP A 660 21.09 42.85 -5.19
N THR A 661 21.70 43.60 -4.27
CA THR A 661 21.38 45.03 -4.03
C THR A 661 21.88 46.01 -5.09
N GLN A 662 22.65 45.54 -6.08
CA GLN A 662 23.03 46.37 -7.23
C GLN A 662 21.92 46.50 -8.27
N LYS A 663 20.85 45.70 -8.15
CA LYS A 663 19.70 45.68 -9.06
C LYS A 663 18.40 45.92 -8.30
N LYS A 664 17.41 46.48 -8.98
CA LYS A 664 16.04 46.51 -8.47
C LYS A 664 15.44 45.10 -8.48
N PHE A 665 14.54 44.83 -7.54
CA PHE A 665 13.88 43.55 -7.38
C PHE A 665 13.12 43.12 -8.65
N SER A 666 12.47 44.07 -9.33
CA SER A 666 11.77 43.83 -10.59
C SER A 666 12.68 43.34 -11.72
N GLU A 667 14.00 43.62 -11.68
CA GLU A 667 14.96 43.16 -12.69
C GLU A 667 15.28 41.65 -12.59
N PHE A 668 14.93 41.01 -11.48
CA PHE A 668 15.11 39.56 -11.31
C PHE A 668 14.01 38.75 -11.99
N ARG A 669 12.84 39.34 -12.27
CA ARG A 669 11.72 38.66 -12.93
C ARG A 669 12.13 37.98 -14.23
N GLY A 670 12.87 38.69 -15.09
CA GLY A 670 13.33 38.15 -16.37
C GLY A 670 14.33 37.00 -16.25
N GLN A 671 15.08 36.93 -15.14
CA GLN A 671 16.07 35.89 -14.90
C GLN A 671 15.42 34.54 -14.52
N LEU A 672 14.13 34.53 -14.18
CA LEU A 672 13.36 33.29 -14.00
C LEU A 672 13.25 32.44 -15.28
N SER A 673 13.54 33.03 -16.45
CA SER A 673 13.69 32.29 -17.71
C SER A 673 14.86 31.30 -17.70
N GLY A 674 15.84 31.49 -16.81
CA GLY A 674 16.95 30.57 -16.60
C GLY A 674 16.62 29.38 -15.68
N ILE A 675 15.46 29.37 -15.04
CA ILE A 675 15.06 28.33 -14.08
C ILE A 675 13.99 27.46 -14.72
N LEU A 676 14.33 26.21 -15.04
CA LEU A 676 13.39 25.25 -15.63
C LEU A 676 12.34 24.86 -14.58
N PHE A 677 11.06 25.01 -14.91
CA PHE A 677 9.97 24.47 -14.11
C PHE A 677 9.68 23.02 -14.53
N HIS A 678 9.43 22.80 -15.82
CA HIS A 678 9.25 21.48 -16.41
C HIS A 678 9.43 21.54 -17.94
N GLU A 679 9.99 20.51 -18.56
CA GLU A 679 10.32 20.50 -20.01
C GLU A 679 9.14 20.87 -20.92
N LYS A 680 7.92 20.39 -20.60
CA LYS A 680 6.69 20.71 -21.36
C LYS A 680 6.01 22.01 -20.94
N LEU A 681 6.27 22.51 -19.73
CA LEU A 681 5.55 23.65 -19.14
C LEU A 681 6.38 24.95 -19.14
N GLY A 682 7.65 24.84 -19.53
CA GLY A 682 8.59 25.95 -19.63
C GLY A 682 9.34 26.24 -18.33
N THR A 683 9.66 27.52 -18.17
CA THR A 683 10.49 28.08 -17.10
C THR A 683 9.63 28.59 -15.95
N MET A 684 10.27 28.97 -14.84
CA MET A 684 9.59 29.68 -13.75
C MET A 684 9.05 31.05 -14.20
N LEU A 685 9.67 31.68 -15.20
CA LEU A 685 9.10 32.88 -15.82
C LEU A 685 7.75 32.56 -16.47
N ASP A 686 7.70 31.52 -17.29
CA ASP A 686 6.48 31.09 -18.00
C ASP A 686 5.37 30.73 -17.01
N LYS A 687 5.70 29.99 -15.94
CA LYS A 687 4.78 29.66 -14.85
C LYS A 687 4.15 30.90 -14.24
N MET A 688 4.99 31.82 -13.78
CA MET A 688 4.50 33.00 -13.08
C MET A 688 3.78 33.98 -14.02
N THR A 689 4.06 33.96 -15.32
CA THR A 689 3.28 34.71 -16.32
C THR A 689 1.86 34.14 -16.46
N ARG A 690 1.68 32.81 -16.40
CA ARG A 690 0.34 32.20 -16.36
C ARG A 690 -0.41 32.57 -15.09
N VAL A 691 0.27 32.56 -13.94
CA VAL A 691 -0.30 33.01 -12.66
C VAL A 691 -0.75 34.47 -12.77
N GLU A 692 0.12 35.38 -13.23
CA GLU A 692 -0.21 36.80 -13.43
C GLU A 692 -1.43 37.03 -14.34
N ASN A 693 -1.58 36.24 -15.40
CA ASN A 693 -2.70 36.34 -16.32
C ASN A 693 -4.03 35.84 -15.75
N THR A 694 -4.02 35.01 -14.69
CA THR A 694 -5.22 34.36 -14.15
C THR A 694 -5.67 34.89 -12.80
N VAL A 695 -4.79 35.55 -12.04
CA VAL A 695 -5.07 35.98 -10.65
C VAL A 695 -6.26 36.93 -10.52
N ALA A 696 -6.58 37.76 -11.52
CA ALA A 696 -7.74 38.65 -11.43
C ALA A 696 -9.07 37.89 -11.49
N GLU A 697 -9.20 36.95 -12.41
CA GLU A 697 -10.41 36.14 -12.52
C GLU A 697 -10.50 35.13 -11.36
N LEU A 698 -9.36 34.58 -10.92
CA LEU A 698 -9.30 33.72 -9.74
C LEU A 698 -9.68 34.48 -8.45
N ALA A 699 -9.28 35.74 -8.31
CA ALA A 699 -9.68 36.58 -7.17
C ALA A 699 -11.21 36.73 -7.10
N LEU A 700 -11.88 36.92 -8.24
CA LEU A 700 -13.35 36.96 -8.31
C LEU A 700 -13.97 35.60 -7.95
N ILE A 701 -13.39 34.49 -8.42
CA ILE A 701 -13.84 33.13 -8.10
C ILE A 701 -13.72 32.86 -6.58
N LEU A 702 -12.66 33.36 -5.93
CA LEU A 702 -12.42 33.25 -4.49
C LEU A 702 -13.23 34.25 -3.64
N GLY A 703 -14.08 35.08 -4.26
CA GLY A 703 -14.89 36.08 -3.57
C GLY A 703 -14.08 37.25 -2.98
N ILE A 704 -12.90 37.53 -3.53
CA ILE A 704 -12.06 38.65 -3.11
C ILE A 704 -12.62 39.95 -3.67
N ASN A 705 -12.52 41.02 -2.88
CA ASN A 705 -12.97 42.35 -3.29
C ASN A 705 -12.24 42.83 -4.54
N GLU A 706 -12.98 43.28 -5.55
CA GLU A 706 -12.43 43.81 -6.81
C GLU A 706 -11.38 44.92 -6.62
N ARG A 707 -11.47 45.68 -5.53
CA ARG A 707 -10.50 46.74 -5.19
C ARG A 707 -9.09 46.20 -4.92
N MET A 708 -8.95 44.92 -4.57
CA MET A 708 -7.67 44.27 -4.32
C MET A 708 -7.00 43.78 -5.61
N ILE A 709 -7.73 43.66 -6.72
CA ILE A 709 -7.19 43.10 -7.98
C ILE A 709 -5.92 43.82 -8.47
N PRO A 710 -5.79 45.17 -8.42
CA PRO A 710 -4.54 45.83 -8.77
C PRO A 710 -3.35 45.38 -7.92
N ILE A 711 -3.52 45.32 -6.60
CA ILE A 711 -2.48 44.87 -5.65
C ILE A 711 -2.07 43.42 -5.96
N ILE A 712 -3.05 42.55 -6.23
CA ILE A 712 -2.81 41.15 -6.58
C ILE A 712 -2.01 41.01 -7.88
N LYS A 713 -2.35 41.81 -8.91
CA LYS A 713 -1.62 41.82 -10.18
C LYS A 713 -0.19 42.31 -10.02
N ASP A 714 -0.01 43.41 -9.29
CA ASP A 714 1.32 43.98 -9.04
C ASP A 714 2.20 42.98 -8.25
N ALA A 715 1.62 42.26 -7.28
CA ALA A 715 2.29 41.18 -6.58
C ALA A 715 2.60 39.98 -7.50
N ALA A 716 1.66 39.56 -8.35
CA ALA A 716 1.88 38.46 -9.29
C ALA A 716 3.03 38.76 -10.29
N ALA A 717 3.12 40.01 -10.75
CA ALA A 717 4.17 40.45 -11.67
C ALA A 717 5.59 40.36 -11.08
N LEU A 718 5.71 40.34 -9.75
CA LEU A 718 6.98 40.24 -9.01
C LEU A 718 7.17 38.89 -8.31
N ALA A 719 6.13 38.07 -8.23
CA ALA A 719 6.12 36.83 -7.45
C ALA A 719 7.21 35.85 -7.90
N MET A 720 7.85 35.24 -6.89
CA MET A 720 8.98 34.32 -7.02
C MET A 720 10.23 34.87 -7.73
N SER A 721 10.31 36.17 -8.02
CA SER A 721 11.52 36.77 -8.64
C SER A 721 12.76 36.62 -7.77
N ASP A 722 12.59 36.45 -6.46
CA ASP A 722 13.69 36.20 -5.53
C ASP A 722 14.38 34.86 -5.77
N LEU A 723 13.74 33.86 -6.40
CA LEU A 723 14.38 32.59 -6.76
C LEU A 723 15.61 32.78 -7.68
N ALA A 724 15.66 33.88 -8.43
CA ALA A 724 16.80 34.23 -9.28
C ALA A 724 17.86 35.09 -8.58
N THR A 725 17.67 35.43 -7.31
CA THR A 725 18.65 36.20 -6.52
C THR A 725 19.78 35.29 -6.07
N SER A 726 20.98 35.85 -5.97
CA SER A 726 22.18 35.12 -5.58
C SER A 726 22.03 34.57 -4.16
N ILE A 727 21.41 35.35 -3.26
CA ILE A 727 21.20 34.93 -1.88
C ILE A 727 20.23 33.76 -1.76
N VAL A 728 19.14 33.70 -2.53
CA VAL A 728 18.18 32.59 -2.48
C VAL A 728 18.73 31.37 -3.20
N THR A 729 19.55 31.55 -4.22
CA THR A 729 20.27 30.45 -4.88
C THR A 729 21.20 29.73 -3.88
N GLU A 730 21.91 30.47 -3.04
CA GLU A 730 22.74 29.89 -1.97
C GLU A 730 21.88 29.38 -0.79
N PHE A 731 20.86 30.14 -0.39
CA PHE A 731 20.04 29.91 0.79
C PHE A 731 18.56 29.75 0.42
N THR A 732 18.20 28.63 -0.20
CA THR A 732 16.85 28.38 -0.74
C THR A 732 15.71 28.50 0.28
N SER A 733 15.98 28.29 1.58
CA SER A 733 15.00 28.49 2.66
C SER A 733 14.56 29.95 2.84
N LEU A 734 15.29 30.90 2.27
CA LEU A 734 14.97 32.33 2.29
C LEU A 734 14.01 32.77 1.18
N ALA A 735 13.60 31.85 0.30
CA ALA A 735 12.58 32.15 -0.71
C ALA A 735 11.30 32.72 -0.05
N GLY A 736 10.65 33.69 -0.70
CA GLY A 736 9.53 34.48 -0.19
C GLY A 736 9.95 35.55 0.84
N ILE A 737 10.83 35.21 1.79
CA ILE A 737 11.33 36.17 2.80
C ILE A 737 12.13 37.27 2.10
N MET A 738 13.04 36.88 1.20
CA MET A 738 13.84 37.82 0.44
C MET A 738 13.02 38.58 -0.60
N ALA A 739 11.97 37.97 -1.16
CA ALA A 739 11.03 38.69 -2.02
C ALA A 739 10.42 39.89 -1.29
N ARG A 740 9.87 39.68 -0.08
CA ARG A 740 9.33 40.76 0.75
C ARG A 740 10.40 41.80 1.08
N HIS A 741 11.57 41.35 1.52
CA HIS A 741 12.67 42.25 1.90
C HIS A 741 13.10 43.16 0.74
N TYR A 742 13.35 42.59 -0.44
CA TYR A 742 13.76 43.36 -1.62
C TYR A 742 12.66 44.26 -2.15
N ALA A 743 11.39 43.83 -2.08
CA ALA A 743 10.26 44.68 -2.44
C ALA A 743 10.18 45.93 -1.53
N LEU A 744 10.23 45.75 -0.21
CA LEU A 744 10.20 46.86 0.76
C LEU A 744 11.40 47.81 0.56
N ARG A 745 12.60 47.26 0.34
CA ARG A 745 13.81 48.05 0.07
C ARG A 745 13.63 48.95 -1.16
N ASP A 746 12.96 48.46 -2.18
CA ASP A 746 12.74 49.18 -3.44
C ASP A 746 11.53 50.13 -3.38
N GLY A 747 10.89 50.28 -2.21
CA GLY A 747 9.74 51.16 -1.99
C GLY A 747 8.41 50.61 -2.50
N ILE A 748 8.33 49.30 -2.74
CA ILE A 748 7.08 48.63 -3.11
C ILE A 748 6.16 48.58 -1.87
N PRO A 749 4.85 48.88 -2.02
CA PRO A 749 3.89 48.85 -0.91
C PRO A 749 3.94 47.56 -0.08
N GLU A 750 3.75 47.68 1.23
CA GLU A 750 3.81 46.57 2.19
C GLU A 750 2.81 45.45 1.87
N GLU A 751 1.61 45.81 1.39
CA GLU A 751 0.56 44.87 0.98
C GLU A 751 1.03 43.94 -0.16
N ILE A 752 1.80 44.47 -1.10
CA ILE A 752 2.40 43.70 -2.20
C ILE A 752 3.56 42.87 -1.66
N ALA A 753 4.44 43.48 -0.86
CA ALA A 753 5.61 42.80 -0.30
C ALA A 753 5.22 41.59 0.58
N GLU A 754 4.14 41.70 1.36
CA GLU A 754 3.63 40.59 2.17
C GLU A 754 3.06 39.46 1.30
N ALA A 755 2.31 39.79 0.24
CA ALA A 755 1.82 38.79 -0.71
C ALA A 755 2.95 37.98 -1.38
N LEU A 756 4.10 38.62 -1.64
CA LEU A 756 5.29 37.95 -2.18
C LEU A 756 5.94 36.97 -1.21
N PHE A 757 5.81 37.19 0.09
CA PHE A 757 6.21 36.22 1.11
C PHE A 757 5.18 35.09 1.22
N GLU A 758 3.90 35.46 1.27
CA GLU A 758 2.78 34.57 1.53
C GLU A 758 2.52 33.56 0.40
N ILE A 759 2.89 33.82 -0.85
CA ILE A 759 2.78 32.85 -1.96
C ILE A 759 3.44 31.50 -1.64
N THR A 760 4.53 31.53 -0.86
CA THR A 760 5.28 30.32 -0.46
C THR A 760 4.63 29.53 0.67
N LEU A 761 3.62 30.10 1.35
CA LEU A 761 2.98 29.52 2.52
C LEU A 761 1.77 28.63 2.14
N PRO A 762 1.50 27.56 2.90
CA PRO A 762 2.38 26.92 3.88
C PRO A 762 3.50 26.12 3.16
N ARG A 763 4.72 26.11 3.72
CA ARG A 763 5.90 25.43 3.15
C ARG A 763 5.97 23.97 3.58
N SER A 764 5.41 23.66 4.74
CA SER A 764 5.35 22.33 5.34
C SER A 764 4.08 22.17 6.17
N SER A 765 3.77 20.94 6.58
CA SER A 765 2.69 20.70 7.54
C SER A 765 2.97 21.43 8.86
N GLY A 766 1.96 22.09 9.43
CA GLY A 766 2.09 22.88 10.66
C GLY A 766 2.76 24.25 10.50
N ASP A 767 3.04 24.68 9.26
CA ASP A 767 3.53 26.04 8.98
C ASP A 767 2.39 27.08 9.08
N VAL A 768 2.73 28.36 9.06
CA VAL A 768 1.75 29.45 9.00
C VAL A 768 1.07 29.52 7.63
N PHE A 769 -0.14 30.08 7.62
CA PHE A 769 -0.95 30.25 6.41
C PHE A 769 -0.90 31.70 5.89
N PRO A 770 -1.09 31.92 4.58
CA PRO A 770 -1.29 33.26 4.04
C PRO A 770 -2.52 33.92 4.68
N ARG A 771 -2.39 35.18 5.08
CA ARG A 771 -3.44 35.94 5.77
C ARG A 771 -4.01 37.06 4.91
N THR A 772 -3.21 37.66 4.04
CA THR A 772 -3.69 38.73 3.16
C THR A 772 -4.48 38.13 2.00
N ASP A 773 -5.52 38.83 1.55
CA ASP A 773 -6.28 38.39 0.37
C ASP A 773 -5.37 38.22 -0.86
N ALA A 774 -4.36 39.09 -1.02
CA ALA A 774 -3.42 38.97 -2.12
C ALA A 774 -2.51 37.74 -2.01
N GLY A 775 -1.97 37.46 -0.83
CA GLY A 775 -1.18 36.25 -0.59
C GLY A 775 -2.00 34.97 -0.76
N ILE A 776 -3.26 34.96 -0.31
CA ILE A 776 -4.18 33.82 -0.51
C ILE A 776 -4.38 33.55 -2.00
N VAL A 777 -4.72 34.56 -2.81
CA VAL A 777 -4.92 34.37 -4.25
C VAL A 777 -3.65 33.86 -4.93
N LEU A 778 -2.48 34.45 -4.63
CA LEU A 778 -1.22 34.00 -5.22
C LEU A 778 -0.86 32.56 -4.82
N ALA A 779 -1.00 32.23 -3.54
CA ALA A 779 -0.69 30.90 -3.02
C ALA A 779 -1.62 29.83 -3.61
N VAL A 780 -2.90 30.16 -3.85
CA VAL A 780 -3.85 29.28 -4.52
C VAL A 780 -3.55 29.17 -6.02
N ALA A 781 -3.29 30.29 -6.70
CA ALA A 781 -2.98 30.32 -8.13
C ALA A 781 -1.75 29.48 -8.48
N ASP A 782 -0.65 29.65 -7.74
CA ASP A 782 0.60 28.91 -7.95
C ASP A 782 0.42 27.39 -7.81
N ARG A 783 -0.38 26.97 -6.82
CA ARG A 783 -0.67 25.56 -6.55
C ARG A 783 -1.60 24.97 -7.60
N LEU A 784 -2.65 25.69 -8.00
CA LEU A 784 -3.57 25.24 -9.05
C LEU A 784 -2.87 25.14 -10.42
N ASP A 785 -2.03 26.13 -10.79
CA ASP A 785 -1.21 26.06 -12.00
C ASP A 785 -0.30 24.83 -11.98
N SER A 786 0.39 24.59 -10.86
CA SER A 786 1.27 23.43 -10.70
C SER A 786 0.50 22.12 -10.82
N LEU A 787 -0.67 22.01 -10.19
CA LEU A 787 -1.49 20.80 -10.21
C LEU A 787 -2.01 20.51 -11.63
N VAL A 788 -2.62 21.49 -12.31
CA VAL A 788 -3.17 21.29 -13.66
C VAL A 788 -2.06 21.06 -14.68
N GLY A 789 -1.03 21.89 -14.67
CA GLY A 789 0.06 21.81 -15.64
C GLY A 789 0.82 20.48 -15.51
N LEU A 790 1.17 20.06 -14.30
CA LEU A 790 1.92 18.81 -14.09
C LEU A 790 1.08 17.56 -14.34
N PHE A 791 -0.23 17.59 -14.04
CA PHE A 791 -1.12 16.50 -14.46
C PHE A 791 -1.19 16.40 -15.99
N GLY A 792 -1.40 17.52 -16.69
CA GLY A 792 -1.41 17.54 -18.16
C GLY A 792 -0.07 17.14 -18.79
N ALA A 793 1.05 17.39 -18.11
CA ALA A 793 2.36 16.96 -18.55
C ALA A 793 2.60 15.44 -18.39
N GLY A 794 1.73 14.74 -17.65
CA GLY A 794 1.86 13.32 -17.32
C GLY A 794 2.66 13.05 -16.04
N CYS A 795 2.85 14.05 -15.18
CA CYS A 795 3.65 13.99 -13.95
C CYS A 795 2.81 13.71 -12.69
N GLN A 796 1.63 13.12 -12.87
CA GLN A 796 0.77 12.69 -11.77
C GLN A 796 1.51 11.75 -10.79
N PRO A 797 1.36 11.92 -9.46
CA PRO A 797 2.08 11.10 -8.50
C PRO A 797 1.67 9.64 -8.58
N SER A 798 2.65 8.74 -8.65
CA SER A 798 2.41 7.32 -8.43
C SER A 798 2.34 7.03 -6.93
N SER A 799 1.87 5.85 -6.56
CA SER A 799 1.85 5.42 -5.16
C SER A 799 3.19 5.55 -4.43
N THR A 800 4.29 5.26 -5.11
CA THR A 800 5.64 5.21 -4.53
C THR A 800 6.49 6.45 -4.80
N ASN A 801 6.06 7.34 -5.71
CA ASN A 801 6.89 8.46 -6.15
C ASN A 801 6.06 9.73 -6.38
N ASP A 802 6.55 10.85 -5.84
CA ASP A 802 5.99 12.19 -6.04
C ASP A 802 7.15 13.19 -6.25
N PRO A 803 7.75 13.19 -7.45
CA PRO A 803 8.98 13.94 -7.71
C PRO A 803 8.78 15.46 -7.61
N PHE A 804 7.56 15.95 -7.85
CA PHE A 804 7.22 17.38 -7.78
C PHE A 804 6.52 17.78 -6.47
N GLY A 805 6.32 16.83 -5.54
CA GLY A 805 5.64 17.10 -4.26
C GLY A 805 4.17 17.50 -4.40
N LEU A 806 3.48 17.05 -5.45
CA LEU A 806 2.08 17.39 -5.73
C LEU A 806 1.14 17.00 -4.58
N ARG A 807 1.45 15.95 -3.80
CA ARG A 807 0.70 15.62 -2.58
C ARG A 807 0.75 16.76 -1.57
N ARG A 808 1.94 17.31 -1.35
CA ARG A 808 2.17 18.44 -0.42
C ARG A 808 1.55 19.72 -0.93
N VAL A 809 1.68 19.98 -2.23
CA VAL A 809 1.07 21.13 -2.92
C VAL A 809 -0.45 21.09 -2.76
N SER A 810 -1.08 19.95 -3.06
CA SER A 810 -2.52 19.77 -2.95
C SER A 810 -3.02 19.79 -1.50
N TYR A 811 -2.25 19.23 -0.55
CA TYR A 811 -2.59 19.31 0.87
C TYR A 811 -2.53 20.76 1.39
N GLY A 812 -1.47 21.50 1.05
CA GLY A 812 -1.36 22.92 1.38
C GLY A 812 -2.47 23.75 0.76
N LEU A 813 -2.91 23.44 -0.46
CA LEU A 813 -4.06 24.08 -1.11
C LEU A 813 -5.33 23.89 -0.29
N VAL A 814 -5.70 22.66 0.07
CA VAL A 814 -6.95 22.43 0.84
C VAL A 814 -6.89 23.08 2.21
N GLN A 815 -5.73 23.09 2.87
CA GLN A 815 -5.55 23.78 4.14
C GLN A 815 -5.74 25.30 4.01
N ILE A 816 -5.17 25.94 2.99
CA ILE A 816 -5.37 27.38 2.74
C ILE A 816 -6.86 27.70 2.60
N LEU A 817 -7.58 26.89 1.83
CA LEU A 817 -8.99 27.12 1.52
C LEU A 817 -9.89 26.92 2.74
N VAL A 818 -9.64 25.88 3.52
CA VAL A 818 -10.41 25.56 4.72
C VAL A 818 -10.14 26.58 5.83
N GLU A 819 -8.87 26.86 6.14
CA GLU A 819 -8.46 27.78 7.21
C GLU A 819 -8.94 29.22 6.93
N ASN A 820 -8.79 29.69 5.69
CA ASN A 820 -9.21 31.05 5.30
C ASN A 820 -10.70 31.14 4.89
N LYS A 821 -11.48 30.07 5.08
CA LYS A 821 -12.93 30.04 4.83
C LYS A 821 -13.31 30.46 3.41
N LYS A 822 -12.50 30.08 2.41
CA LYS A 822 -12.71 30.46 1.01
C LYS A 822 -13.51 29.38 0.31
N SER A 823 -14.81 29.64 0.14
CA SER A 823 -15.69 28.81 -0.70
C SER A 823 -15.56 29.22 -2.16
N PHE A 824 -15.20 28.29 -3.05
CA PHE A 824 -15.18 28.53 -4.49
C PHE A 824 -15.35 27.22 -5.27
N ASP A 825 -15.70 27.34 -6.55
CA ASP A 825 -15.82 26.23 -7.49
C ASP A 825 -14.43 25.80 -7.99
N LEU A 826 -13.95 24.67 -7.45
CA LEU A 826 -12.63 24.12 -7.74
C LEU A 826 -12.47 23.78 -9.22
N ARG A 827 -13.47 23.14 -9.84
CA ARG A 827 -13.46 22.79 -11.26
C ARG A 827 -13.34 24.04 -12.12
N ARG A 828 -14.14 25.08 -11.85
CA ARG A 828 -14.08 26.34 -12.61
C ARG A 828 -12.69 26.99 -12.52
N ALA A 829 -12.06 26.97 -11.34
CA ALA A 829 -10.71 27.49 -11.18
C ALA A 829 -9.67 26.65 -11.94
N LEU A 830 -9.76 25.32 -11.87
CA LEU A 830 -8.86 24.43 -12.63
C LEU A 830 -9.05 24.60 -14.15
N THR A 831 -10.29 24.77 -14.63
CA THR A 831 -10.59 25.07 -16.03
C THR A 831 -9.99 26.40 -16.49
N LEU A 832 -10.06 27.44 -15.66
CA LEU A 832 -9.39 28.72 -15.92
C LEU A 832 -7.88 28.53 -16.09
N LEU A 833 -7.23 27.82 -15.15
CA LEU A 833 -5.79 27.59 -15.17
C LEU A 833 -5.36 26.63 -16.29
N ALA A 834 -6.22 25.70 -16.69
CA ALA A 834 -6.03 24.81 -17.84
C ALA A 834 -5.96 25.59 -19.15
N GLY A 835 -6.82 26.61 -19.31
CA GLY A 835 -6.90 27.42 -20.53
C GLY A 835 -5.66 28.28 -20.81
N VAL A 836 -4.78 28.47 -19.83
CA VAL A 836 -3.52 29.23 -19.97
C VAL A 836 -2.27 28.35 -20.01
N GLN A 837 -2.40 27.03 -19.90
CA GLN A 837 -1.25 26.12 -20.01
C GLN A 837 -0.66 26.13 -21.43
N PRO A 838 0.66 25.90 -21.58
CA PRO A 838 1.31 25.84 -22.90
C PRO A 838 1.03 24.52 -23.66
N ILE A 839 0.31 23.59 -23.02
CA ILE A 839 -0.12 22.32 -23.57
C ILE A 839 -1.65 22.25 -23.50
N GLU A 840 -2.26 21.49 -24.42
CA GLU A 840 -3.69 21.21 -24.37
C GLU A 840 -4.01 20.35 -23.15
N ILE A 841 -4.96 20.80 -22.33
CA ILE A 841 -5.42 20.09 -21.13
C ILE A 841 -6.82 19.57 -21.41
N GLU A 842 -6.92 18.25 -21.54
CA GLU A 842 -8.20 17.56 -21.72
C GLU A 842 -9.06 17.60 -20.44
N THR A 843 -10.38 17.49 -20.58
CA THR A 843 -11.33 17.57 -19.45
C THR A 843 -11.12 16.47 -18.41
N ASN A 844 -10.72 15.26 -18.83
CA ASN A 844 -10.37 14.16 -17.92
C ASN A 844 -9.19 14.50 -16.99
N VAL A 845 -8.21 15.27 -17.46
CA VAL A 845 -7.07 15.70 -16.63
C VAL A 845 -7.56 16.64 -15.52
N ILE A 846 -8.53 17.51 -15.83
CA ILE A 846 -9.18 18.36 -14.83
C ILE A 846 -9.94 17.49 -13.82
N ASP A 847 -10.66 16.45 -14.28
CA ASP A 847 -11.35 15.50 -13.40
C ASP A 847 -10.39 14.76 -12.46
N GLU A 848 -9.26 14.30 -12.99
CA GLU A 848 -8.21 13.65 -12.22
C GLU A 848 -7.60 14.60 -11.16
N ALA A 849 -7.35 15.85 -11.52
CA ALA A 849 -6.87 16.87 -10.59
C ALA A 849 -7.90 17.18 -9.49
N VAL A 850 -9.19 17.31 -9.84
CA VAL A 850 -10.28 17.48 -8.86
C VAL A 850 -10.32 16.28 -7.91
N GLN A 851 -10.28 15.05 -8.42
CA GLN A 851 -10.27 13.84 -7.59
C GLN A 851 -9.04 13.79 -6.68
N PHE A 852 -7.87 14.17 -7.20
CA PHE A 852 -6.65 14.20 -6.41
C PHE A 852 -6.72 15.19 -5.25
N ILE A 853 -7.25 16.39 -5.49
CA ILE A 853 -7.49 17.41 -4.46
C ILE A 853 -8.56 16.95 -3.46
N THR A 854 -9.63 16.32 -3.96
CA THR A 854 -10.71 15.75 -3.12
C THR A 854 -10.17 14.71 -2.15
N ARG A 855 -9.24 13.85 -2.58
CA ARG A 855 -8.59 12.87 -1.68
C ARG A 855 -7.73 13.53 -0.59
N ARG A 856 -7.12 14.70 -0.85
CA ARG A 856 -6.38 15.46 0.18
C ARG A 856 -7.33 16.15 1.14
N LEU A 857 -8.49 16.59 0.67
CA LEU A 857 -9.57 17.09 1.53
C LEU A 857 -10.13 15.97 2.42
N GLU A 858 -10.39 14.77 1.88
CA GLU A 858 -10.78 13.59 2.68
C GLU A 858 -9.75 13.30 3.77
N GLN A 859 -8.46 13.31 3.40
CA GLN A 859 -7.37 13.09 4.34
C GLN A 859 -7.35 14.15 5.46
N LEU A 860 -7.47 15.44 5.12
CA LEU A 860 -7.49 16.54 6.08
C LEU A 860 -8.64 16.35 7.11
N LEU A 861 -9.86 16.08 6.62
CA LEU A 861 -11.05 15.93 7.48
C LEU A 861 -10.99 14.68 8.37
N VAL A 862 -10.42 13.59 7.86
CA VAL A 862 -10.20 12.37 8.66
C VAL A 862 -9.10 12.57 9.70
N ASP A 863 -8.03 13.31 9.36
CA ASP A 863 -6.97 13.66 10.31
C ASP A 863 -7.47 14.59 11.44
N GLU A 864 -8.51 15.39 11.18
CA GLU A 864 -9.25 16.17 12.19
C GLU A 864 -10.21 15.33 13.06
N GLY A 865 -10.38 14.04 12.74
CA GLY A 865 -11.15 13.07 13.53
C GLY A 865 -12.62 12.88 13.11
N ILE A 866 -13.02 13.39 11.94
CA ILE A 866 -14.38 13.23 11.40
C ILE A 866 -14.58 11.78 10.89
N ASN A 867 -15.77 11.21 11.08
CA ASN A 867 -16.08 9.88 10.56
C ASN A 867 -15.92 9.81 9.02
N CYS A 868 -15.16 8.83 8.53
CA CYS A 868 -14.87 8.67 7.10
C CYS A 868 -16.12 8.51 6.22
N GLU A 869 -17.20 7.90 6.72
CA GLU A 869 -18.45 7.72 5.96
C GLU A 869 -19.18 9.05 5.81
N ILE A 870 -19.18 9.88 6.87
CA ILE A 870 -19.70 11.25 6.83
C ILE A 870 -18.89 12.09 5.85
N VAL A 871 -17.56 12.02 5.93
CA VAL A 871 -16.67 12.73 5.00
C VAL A 871 -17.00 12.33 3.56
N ARG A 872 -17.07 11.02 3.25
CA ARG A 872 -17.38 10.54 1.90
C ARG A 872 -18.76 10.93 1.42
N SER A 873 -19.77 10.84 2.29
CA SER A 873 -21.15 11.25 2.03
C SER A 873 -21.22 12.72 1.58
N VAL A 874 -20.51 13.60 2.30
CA VAL A 874 -20.44 15.03 1.97
C VAL A 874 -19.62 15.27 0.71
N LEU A 875 -18.47 14.62 0.57
CA LEU A 875 -17.57 14.85 -0.57
C LEU A 875 -18.19 14.41 -1.92
N MET A 876 -19.07 13.41 -1.94
CA MET A 876 -19.78 13.06 -3.17
C MET A 876 -20.61 14.21 -3.76
N GLU A 877 -21.14 15.08 -2.90
CA GLU A 877 -22.01 16.18 -3.32
C GLU A 877 -21.29 17.54 -3.32
N ARG A 878 -20.33 17.75 -2.41
CA ARG A 878 -19.74 19.08 -2.14
C ARG A 878 -18.23 19.17 -2.38
N ALA A 879 -17.54 18.12 -2.84
CA ALA A 879 -16.08 18.16 -3.04
C ALA A 879 -15.58 19.30 -3.94
N ASN A 880 -16.42 19.76 -4.87
CA ASN A 880 -16.09 20.89 -5.74
C ASN A 880 -15.96 22.23 -4.99
N CYS A 881 -16.45 22.32 -3.75
CA CYS A 881 -16.32 23.48 -2.88
C CYS A 881 -15.63 23.08 -1.56
N PRO A 882 -14.27 23.02 -1.51
CA PRO A 882 -13.55 22.41 -0.40
C PRO A 882 -13.89 22.94 1.00
N TYR A 883 -14.00 24.26 1.16
CA TYR A 883 -14.39 24.84 2.45
C TYR A 883 -15.84 24.50 2.84
N LEU A 884 -16.78 24.58 1.89
CA LEU A 884 -18.17 24.21 2.15
C LEU A 884 -18.27 22.74 2.54
N ALA A 885 -17.56 21.84 1.85
CA ALA A 885 -17.50 20.43 2.21
C ALA A 885 -16.93 20.22 3.62
N ALA A 886 -15.83 20.92 3.98
CA ALA A 886 -15.26 20.83 5.33
C ALA A 886 -16.22 21.29 6.43
N GLN A 887 -16.89 22.42 6.20
CA GLN A 887 -17.93 22.93 7.10
C GLN A 887 -19.07 21.91 7.24
N THR A 888 -19.57 21.40 6.11
CA THR A 888 -20.67 20.44 6.08
C THR A 888 -20.31 19.14 6.79
N ALA A 889 -19.10 18.61 6.59
CA ALA A 889 -18.63 17.40 7.25
C ALA A 889 -18.55 17.59 8.78
N THR A 890 -18.09 18.75 9.24
CA THR A 890 -18.03 19.09 10.67
C THR A 890 -19.44 19.19 11.28
N GLU A 891 -20.35 19.88 10.60
CA GLU A 891 -21.75 20.00 11.04
C GLU A 891 -22.49 18.66 11.02
N MET A 892 -22.24 17.83 10.00
CA MET A 892 -22.83 16.49 9.86
C MET A 892 -22.31 15.53 10.93
N GLU A 893 -21.02 15.61 11.30
CA GLU A 893 -20.46 14.86 12.43
C GLU A 893 -21.11 15.27 13.75
N ALA A 894 -21.32 16.56 13.98
CA ALA A 894 -22.05 17.03 15.16
C ALA A 894 -23.50 16.54 15.16
N PHE A 895 -24.19 16.63 14.01
CA PHE A 895 -25.56 16.17 13.85
C PHE A 895 -25.71 14.65 14.04
N SER A 896 -24.73 13.86 13.60
CA SER A 896 -24.74 12.39 13.72
C SER A 896 -24.84 11.88 15.16
N ARG A 897 -24.51 12.72 16.15
CA ARG A 897 -24.56 12.41 17.58
C ARG A 897 -25.91 12.73 18.24
N THR A 898 -26.89 13.19 17.46
CA THR A 898 -28.23 13.56 17.95
C THR A 898 -29.24 12.44 17.76
N ASP A 899 -30.26 12.38 18.62
CA ASP A 899 -31.34 11.37 18.52
C ASP A 899 -32.24 11.54 17.29
N THR A 900 -32.18 12.72 16.63
CA THR A 900 -32.94 13.02 15.42
C THR A 900 -32.27 12.51 14.15
N PHE A 901 -30.95 12.30 14.15
CA PHE A 901 -30.20 11.87 12.98
C PHE A 901 -30.73 10.56 12.35
N PRO A 902 -30.95 9.46 13.10
CA PRO A 902 -31.48 8.22 12.52
C PRO A 902 -32.85 8.42 11.86
N LYS A 903 -33.70 9.28 12.43
CA LYS A 903 -35.04 9.56 11.89
C LYS A 903 -34.97 10.33 10.56
N VAL A 904 -34.05 11.28 10.46
CA VAL A 904 -33.81 12.02 9.21
C VAL A 904 -33.25 11.08 8.15
N VAL A 905 -32.27 10.22 8.48
CA VAL A 905 -31.74 9.22 7.55
C VAL A 905 -32.84 8.26 7.08
N GLU A 906 -33.72 7.81 7.97
CA GLU A 906 -34.84 6.93 7.64
C GLU A 906 -35.88 7.58 6.71
N ALA A 907 -36.16 8.89 6.89
CA ALA A 907 -37.06 9.64 6.03
C ALA A 907 -36.62 9.62 4.55
N TYR A 908 -35.32 9.50 4.28
CA TYR A 908 -34.78 9.41 2.92
C TYR A 908 -34.50 7.97 2.47
N SER A 909 -34.08 7.07 3.36
CA SER A 909 -33.69 5.70 2.99
C SER A 909 -34.86 4.88 2.44
N ARG A 910 -36.05 5.01 3.04
CA ARG A 910 -37.22 4.24 2.63
C ARG A 910 -37.74 4.63 1.23
N PRO A 911 -37.94 5.93 0.89
CA PRO A 911 -38.19 6.35 -0.49
C PRO A 911 -37.14 5.82 -1.47
N THR A 912 -35.85 5.96 -1.16
CA THR A 912 -34.75 5.54 -2.04
C THR A 912 -34.76 4.03 -2.31
N ARG A 913 -35.00 3.20 -1.28
CA ARG A 913 -35.11 1.74 -1.42
C ARG A 913 -36.27 1.31 -2.32
N ILE A 914 -37.41 2.01 -2.25
CA ILE A 914 -38.61 1.67 -3.04
C ILE A 914 -38.42 2.01 -4.53
N ILE A 915 -37.79 3.15 -4.83
CA ILE A 915 -37.54 3.57 -6.21
C ILE A 915 -36.36 2.84 -6.87
N ARG A 916 -35.49 2.19 -6.08
CA ARG A 916 -34.29 1.53 -6.57
C ARG A 916 -34.63 0.45 -7.60
N GLY A 917 -34.01 0.53 -8.78
CA GLY A 917 -34.23 -0.42 -9.87
C GLY A 917 -35.58 -0.28 -10.59
N LYS A 918 -36.31 0.81 -10.36
CA LYS A 918 -37.53 1.14 -11.11
C LYS A 918 -37.20 2.13 -12.23
N GLU A 919 -37.65 1.83 -13.45
CA GLU A 919 -37.63 2.77 -14.57
C GLU A 919 -38.70 3.84 -14.33
N ILE A 920 -38.31 4.92 -13.67
CA ILE A 920 -39.11 6.13 -13.52
C ILE A 920 -38.57 7.10 -14.56
N GLU A 921 -39.35 7.39 -15.61
CA GLU A 921 -38.99 8.42 -16.58
C GLU A 921 -38.71 9.74 -15.85
N SER A 922 -37.58 10.37 -16.17
CA SER A 922 -37.12 11.60 -15.50
C SER A 922 -38.05 12.81 -15.69
N VAL A 923 -39.08 12.67 -16.53
CA VAL A 923 -40.05 13.72 -16.91
C VAL A 923 -41.38 13.59 -16.14
N LEU A 924 -41.56 12.54 -15.32
CA LEU A 924 -42.80 12.33 -14.56
C LEU A 924 -42.92 13.38 -13.43
N GLU A 925 -43.78 14.36 -13.64
CA GLU A 925 -44.19 15.34 -12.62
C GLU A 925 -45.30 14.77 -11.73
N VAL A 926 -45.36 15.25 -10.48
CA VAL A 926 -46.41 14.87 -9.54
C VAL A 926 -47.70 15.61 -9.93
N ASP A 927 -48.77 14.87 -10.18
CA ASP A 927 -50.11 15.40 -10.49
C ASP A 927 -51.04 15.22 -9.28
N PRO A 928 -51.39 16.30 -8.56
CA PRO A 928 -52.28 16.22 -7.39
C PRO A 928 -53.70 15.74 -7.71
N SER A 929 -54.13 15.80 -8.97
CA SER A 929 -55.47 15.33 -9.38
C SER A 929 -55.60 13.80 -9.39
N VAL A 930 -54.47 13.09 -9.29
CA VAL A 930 -54.39 11.62 -9.32
C VAL A 930 -54.37 11.01 -7.92
N PHE A 931 -54.22 11.82 -6.85
CA PHE A 931 -54.20 11.31 -5.48
C PHE A 931 -55.54 10.69 -5.07
N GLU A 932 -55.48 9.47 -4.53
CA GLU A 932 -56.65 8.71 -4.08
C GLU A 932 -56.88 8.87 -2.57
N LYS A 933 -55.80 9.03 -1.81
CA LYS A 933 -55.85 9.14 -0.34
C LYS A 933 -55.40 10.51 0.15
N ASP A 934 -55.89 10.92 1.32
CA ASP A 934 -55.55 12.22 1.90
C ASP A 934 -54.09 12.28 2.37
N GLU A 935 -53.51 11.15 2.76
CA GLU A 935 -52.09 11.02 3.13
C GLU A 935 -51.15 11.40 1.97
N GLU A 936 -51.55 11.16 0.71
CA GLU A 936 -50.77 11.57 -0.47
C GLU A 936 -50.72 13.09 -0.60
N LYS A 937 -51.85 13.77 -0.33
CA LYS A 937 -51.95 15.24 -0.35
C LYS A 937 -51.14 15.86 0.78
N VAL A 938 -51.21 15.27 1.98
CA VAL A 938 -50.46 15.72 3.15
C VAL A 938 -48.95 15.60 2.90
N LEU A 939 -48.49 14.44 2.39
CA LEU A 939 -47.08 14.26 2.05
C LEU A 939 -46.62 15.23 0.94
N TRP A 940 -47.45 15.47 -0.07
CA TRP A 940 -47.13 16.43 -1.12
C TRP A 940 -46.99 17.86 -0.59
N SER A 941 -47.90 18.29 0.30
CA SER A 941 -47.82 19.60 0.93
C SER A 941 -46.56 19.75 1.80
N ALA A 942 -46.21 18.70 2.57
CA ALA A 942 -44.99 18.68 3.38
C ALA A 942 -43.73 18.73 2.50
N TYR A 943 -43.71 17.98 1.40
CA TYR A 943 -42.63 18.04 0.41
C TYR A 943 -42.47 19.46 -0.15
N LEU A 944 -43.55 20.13 -0.56
CA LEU A 944 -43.47 21.48 -1.12
C LEU A 944 -42.88 22.49 -0.13
N GLU A 945 -43.24 22.39 1.16
CA GLU A 945 -42.67 23.23 2.21
C GLU A 945 -41.18 22.96 2.43
N VAL A 946 -40.77 21.68 2.37
CA VAL A 946 -39.38 21.28 2.58
C VAL A 946 -38.51 21.62 1.37
N ALA A 947 -39.02 21.44 0.16
CA ALA A 947 -38.34 21.78 -1.08
C ALA A 947 -38.05 23.28 -1.21
N ASP A 948 -38.86 24.15 -0.60
CA ASP A 948 -38.61 25.59 -0.53
C ASP A 948 -37.46 25.94 0.44
N LYS A 949 -37.20 25.09 1.44
CA LYS A 949 -36.17 25.28 2.47
C LYS A 949 -34.84 24.61 2.14
N ILE A 950 -34.84 23.54 1.34
CA ILE A 950 -33.64 22.74 1.02
C ILE A 950 -33.12 23.09 -0.37
N HIS A 951 -31.87 23.58 -0.43
CA HIS A 951 -31.15 23.82 -1.68
C HIS A 951 -29.65 23.47 -1.50
N PRO A 952 -28.86 23.30 -2.58
CA PRO A 952 -27.46 22.82 -2.48
C PRO A 952 -26.52 23.63 -1.58
N GLY A 953 -26.89 24.85 -1.19
CA GLY A 953 -26.08 25.75 -0.35
C GLY A 953 -26.48 25.80 1.13
N VAL A 954 -27.50 25.05 1.58
CA VAL A 954 -27.94 25.11 2.98
C VAL A 954 -26.96 24.45 3.95
N ASP A 955 -26.95 24.91 5.19
CA ASP A 955 -26.24 24.26 6.30
C ASP A 955 -26.97 22.98 6.76
N ILE A 956 -26.25 22.12 7.50
CA ILE A 956 -26.81 20.83 7.94
C ILE A 956 -27.95 21.03 8.93
N LYS A 957 -27.93 22.11 9.72
CA LYS A 957 -28.99 22.40 10.67
C LYS A 957 -30.32 22.68 9.97
N THR A 958 -30.31 23.55 8.97
CA THR A 958 -31.49 23.91 8.17
C THR A 958 -31.99 22.68 7.40
N PHE A 959 -31.08 21.88 6.84
CA PHE A 959 -31.42 20.60 6.22
C PHE A 959 -32.13 19.67 7.21
N ALA A 960 -31.55 19.45 8.40
CA ALA A 960 -32.12 18.57 9.41
C ALA A 960 -33.48 19.06 9.90
N ASP A 961 -33.60 20.35 10.26
CA ASP A 961 -34.84 20.97 10.76
C ASP A 961 -35.96 20.89 9.72
N ALA A 962 -35.66 21.12 8.44
CA ALA A 962 -36.63 20.95 7.35
C ALA A 962 -37.03 19.48 7.16
N SER A 963 -36.06 18.55 7.21
CA SER A 963 -36.30 17.12 7.02
C SER A 963 -37.22 16.52 8.09
N LEU A 964 -37.23 17.07 9.31
CA LEU A 964 -38.12 16.62 10.38
C LEU A 964 -39.62 16.75 10.01
N LEU A 965 -39.97 17.69 9.14
CA LEU A 965 -41.35 17.89 8.67
C LEU A 965 -41.85 16.75 7.79
N LEU A 966 -40.95 15.93 7.22
CA LEU A 966 -41.32 14.79 6.38
C LEU A 966 -41.61 13.51 7.17
N ILE A 967 -41.15 13.40 8.42
CA ILE A 967 -41.17 12.14 9.17
C ILE A 967 -42.59 11.61 9.35
N GLN A 968 -43.49 12.39 9.97
CA GLN A 968 -44.86 11.95 10.22
C GLN A 968 -45.66 11.75 8.92
N PRO A 969 -45.62 12.69 7.94
CA PRO A 969 -46.30 12.48 6.66
C PRO A 969 -45.84 11.24 5.90
N LEU A 970 -44.54 10.89 5.95
CA LEU A 970 -44.02 9.67 5.33
C LEU A 970 -44.50 8.41 6.08
N GLU A 971 -44.50 8.43 7.40
CA GLU A 971 -45.00 7.31 8.21
C GLU A 971 -46.48 7.04 7.90
N ASP A 972 -47.31 8.08 7.91
CA ASP A 972 -48.74 7.99 7.59
C ASP A 972 -48.96 7.52 6.15
N PHE A 973 -48.22 8.10 5.19
CA PHE A 973 -48.25 7.68 3.79
C PHE A 973 -47.92 6.19 3.65
N PHE A 974 -46.86 5.69 4.28
CA PHE A 974 -46.49 4.30 4.11
C PHE A 974 -47.38 3.31 4.88
N ASN A 975 -48.04 3.75 5.96
CA ASN A 975 -49.01 2.94 6.69
C ASN A 975 -50.35 2.83 5.93
N SER A 976 -50.74 3.88 5.23
CA SER A 976 -52.03 3.96 4.53
C SER A 976 -51.96 3.70 3.03
N VAL A 977 -50.84 3.96 2.35
CA VAL A 977 -50.74 3.99 0.88
C VAL A 977 -49.89 2.84 0.35
N PHE A 978 -50.46 2.02 -0.53
CA PHE A 978 -49.70 1.01 -1.27
C PHE A 978 -49.08 1.63 -2.52
N VAL A 979 -47.75 1.77 -2.54
CA VAL A 979 -47.02 2.47 -3.62
C VAL A 979 -47.18 1.76 -4.96
N MET A 980 -47.17 0.42 -4.97
CA MET A 980 -47.27 -0.39 -6.19
C MET A 980 -48.73 -0.62 -6.60
N ALA A 981 -49.49 0.46 -6.77
CA ALA A 981 -50.89 0.41 -7.20
C ALA A 981 -51.07 -0.36 -8.53
N GLU A 982 -52.23 -0.99 -8.70
CA GLU A 982 -52.61 -1.66 -9.96
C GLU A 982 -52.81 -0.65 -11.09
N ASP A 983 -53.39 0.51 -10.79
CA ASP A 983 -53.49 1.63 -11.72
C ASP A 983 -52.10 2.24 -11.95
N GLU A 984 -51.65 2.13 -13.20
CA GLU A 984 -50.34 2.60 -13.64
C GLU A 984 -50.15 4.11 -13.45
N ARG A 985 -51.21 4.90 -13.65
CA ARG A 985 -51.16 6.36 -13.49
C ARG A 985 -50.93 6.73 -12.02
N VAL A 986 -51.64 6.06 -11.10
CA VAL A 986 -51.50 6.26 -9.66
C VAL A 986 -50.12 5.78 -9.17
N ARG A 987 -49.69 4.60 -9.62
CA ARG A 987 -48.36 4.05 -9.29
C ARG A 987 -47.23 4.99 -9.72
N ASN A 988 -47.27 5.48 -10.95
CA ASN A 988 -46.23 6.37 -11.48
C ASN A 988 -46.21 7.72 -10.74
N ASN A 989 -47.39 8.25 -10.37
CA ASN A 989 -47.49 9.48 -9.57
C ASN A 989 -46.86 9.32 -8.17
N ARG A 990 -47.14 8.19 -7.49
CA ARG A 990 -46.54 7.85 -6.18
C ARG A 990 -45.03 7.68 -6.27
N LEU A 991 -44.53 7.03 -7.33
CA LEU A 991 -43.09 6.88 -7.58
C LEU A 991 -42.42 8.23 -7.87
N ALA A 992 -43.06 9.12 -8.62
CA ALA A 992 -42.57 10.47 -8.87
C ALA A 992 -42.45 11.30 -7.57
N LEU A 993 -43.45 11.21 -6.69
CA LEU A 993 -43.44 11.84 -5.37
C LEU A 993 -42.24 11.38 -4.52
N LEU A 994 -42.04 10.06 -4.41
CA LEU A 994 -40.90 9.50 -3.65
C LEU A 994 -39.55 9.87 -4.26
N ARG A 995 -39.46 9.96 -5.60
CA ARG A 995 -38.24 10.39 -6.28
C ARG A 995 -37.90 11.86 -6.01
N LYS A 996 -38.90 12.75 -5.93
CA LYS A 996 -38.68 14.14 -5.54
C LYS A 996 -38.16 14.24 -4.10
N ILE A 997 -38.69 13.44 -3.18
CA ILE A 997 -38.19 13.37 -1.78
C ILE A 997 -36.75 12.83 -1.72
N GLU A 998 -36.45 11.74 -2.42
CA GLU A 998 -35.09 11.16 -2.51
C GLU A 998 -34.06 12.16 -3.02
N SER A 999 -34.46 13.09 -3.89
CA SER A 999 -33.55 14.06 -4.48
C SER A 999 -33.20 15.25 -3.56
N LEU A 1000 -33.92 15.46 -2.45
CA LEU A 1000 -33.71 16.62 -1.57
C LEU A 1000 -32.28 16.72 -0.98
N PRO A 1001 -31.62 15.64 -0.55
CA PRO A 1001 -30.25 15.71 -0.01
C PRO A 1001 -29.16 16.00 -1.06
N LYS A 1002 -29.47 15.94 -2.37
CA LYS A 1002 -28.49 16.15 -3.45
C LYS A 1002 -27.93 17.57 -3.41
N GLY A 1003 -26.63 17.69 -3.60
CA GLY A 1003 -25.86 18.92 -3.38
C GLY A 1003 -25.50 19.19 -1.91
N ILE A 1004 -25.94 18.35 -0.96
CA ILE A 1004 -25.63 18.48 0.47
C ILE A 1004 -24.78 17.30 0.93
N ALA A 1005 -25.35 16.10 0.88
CA ALA A 1005 -24.70 14.85 1.27
C ALA A 1005 -25.41 13.66 0.63
N ASP A 1006 -24.64 12.70 0.11
CA ASP A 1006 -25.18 11.42 -0.34
C ASP A 1006 -25.39 10.53 0.88
N LEU A 1007 -26.61 10.53 1.42
CA LEU A 1007 -26.96 9.76 2.61
C LEU A 1007 -26.85 8.24 2.38
N SER A 1008 -26.79 7.76 1.14
CA SER A 1008 -26.67 6.33 0.84
C SER A 1008 -25.33 5.71 1.22
N ILE A 1009 -24.33 6.56 1.51
CA ILE A 1009 -23.02 6.15 2.02
C ILE A 1009 -23.05 5.89 3.53
N LEU A 1010 -24.07 6.40 4.25
CA LEU A 1010 -24.15 6.31 5.70
C LEU A 1010 -24.64 4.92 6.16
N PRO A 1011 -24.14 4.43 7.31
CA PRO A 1011 -24.55 3.15 7.84
C PRO A 1011 -26.02 3.19 8.27
N GLY A 1012 -26.82 2.23 7.79
CA GLY A 1012 -28.25 2.14 8.07
C GLY A 1012 -29.18 2.67 6.97
N PHE A 1013 -28.63 3.27 5.90
CA PHE A 1013 -29.39 3.68 4.71
C PHE A 1013 -29.86 2.50 3.85
#